data_AF-A0A973XUJ5-F1
#
_entry.id   AF-A0A973XUJ5-F1
#
_cell.length_a   1.000
_cell.length_b   1.000
_cell.length_c   1.000
_cell.angle_alpha   90.00
_cell.angle_beta   90.00
_cell.angle_gamma   90.00
#
_symmetry.space_group_name_H-M   'P 1'
#
loop_
_entity.id
_entity.type
_entity.pdbx_description
1 polymer ?
#
loop_
_entity_poly.entity_id
_entity_poly.type
_entity_poly.pdbx_seq_one_letter_code
_entity_poly.pdbx_strand_id
1 'polypeptide(L)'
;MREDVESLDIKDVTANWVNAVVLEAQIEERIKALADLSHTPLFFGRLDYLHTAQEGQRFYIGRRHVHDAVGDPMVIDWRAPVSQPFYRASRKDPQDVGLRRRFGYTGGELTAYEDEHLTDPSEAEQTSKLLQAEIERPRVGPMRDIVATIQPEQDEIVRSGLSGTVCVQGGPGTGKTAVGLHRVAYLLYAHRERLARTGTLVIGPNRSFLHYIEQVLPALGELEVRQSTVDDLVAHVEVRGEDTAAAAVVKGDARMAEVLRRAVRSHVTLPTEPLMVVRGSRRWRIPAYELEEIVRELLDRDVRYGAARDALPQRIAHAVLVRMEQAGEAPDDRVQDAVARNAAVKAAVKAVWPPVDPARLVLRLLSDAEFLAAHADGILTAEEQATILLPKPPRGVKSAQWSPADAVLIDEATDLVQRTHSLGHVVLDEAQDLSPMQYRAVGRRCSTGSATVLGDLAQGTTPWATASWAEALSHLGKPEAAVEELTAGFRVPREVIAYASRLLPHMSPGLAPVSSVRENPGSLSVRAVSDLDAAVVSACLESLTREGSIGLIASDARVPALAAALASAGLPYLSPGEETTPDTRLTLVPASLAKGLEYDYVVLDEPAAVVSAEPDERTGLRRLYVALTRAVSGLTVLHVQPLPVQLG
;
A
#
# COMPACT_ATOMS: atom_id res chain seq x y z
N MET A 1 7.98 -20.88 28.51
CA MET A 1 7.64 -19.53 27.96
C MET A 1 6.14 -19.26 27.92
N ARG A 2 5.34 -19.96 27.11
CA ARG A 2 3.89 -19.70 27.02
C ARG A 2 3.18 -19.97 28.34
N GLU A 3 3.42 -21.14 28.92
CA GLU A 3 2.90 -21.52 30.25
C GLU A 3 3.33 -20.51 31.33
N ASP A 4 4.56 -19.96 31.24
CA ASP A 4 5.04 -18.94 32.17
C ASP A 4 4.24 -17.63 32.06
N VAL A 5 3.82 -17.25 30.86
CA VAL A 5 2.97 -16.06 30.64
C VAL A 5 1.53 -16.33 31.05
N GLU A 6 0.99 -17.52 30.74
CA GLU A 6 -0.35 -17.95 31.15
C GLU A 6 -0.50 -18.09 32.68
N SER A 7 0.60 -18.33 33.39
CA SER A 7 0.64 -18.47 34.85
C SER A 7 0.90 -17.15 35.61
N LEU A 8 1.06 -16.02 34.92
CA LEU A 8 1.20 -14.70 35.56
C LEU A 8 -0.10 -14.30 36.27
N ASP A 9 -0.12 -14.34 37.60
CA ASP A 9 -1.22 -13.76 38.40
C ASP A 9 -0.98 -12.26 38.63
N ILE A 10 -1.80 -11.43 38.00
CA ILE A 10 -1.68 -9.96 38.05
C ILE A 10 -2.57 -9.29 39.11
N LYS A 11 -3.34 -10.08 39.89
CA LYS A 11 -4.30 -9.53 40.88
C LYS A 11 -3.66 -8.62 41.93
N ASP A 12 -2.40 -8.85 42.27
CA ASP A 12 -1.67 -8.10 43.30
C ASP A 12 -0.77 -6.97 42.77
N VAL A 13 -0.67 -6.80 41.44
CA VAL A 13 0.30 -5.88 40.80
C VAL A 13 -0.37 -4.59 40.29
N THR A 14 -1.69 -4.56 40.16
CA THR A 14 -2.39 -3.47 39.49
C THR A 14 -2.98 -2.45 40.48
N ALA A 15 -2.43 -1.24 40.51
CA ALA A 15 -2.87 -0.16 41.41
C ALA A 15 -4.28 0.41 41.10
N ASN A 16 -4.85 0.14 39.92
CA ASN A 16 -6.19 0.57 39.50
C ASN A 16 -6.75 -0.35 38.40
N TRP A 17 -8.07 -0.41 38.25
CA TRP A 17 -8.79 -1.26 37.29
C TRP A 17 -8.39 -1.01 35.83
N VAL A 18 -8.09 0.24 35.45
CA VAL A 18 -7.63 0.57 34.08
C VAL A 18 -6.28 -0.10 33.79
N ASN A 19 -5.36 -0.10 34.75
CA ASN A 19 -4.06 -0.76 34.59
C ASN A 19 -4.21 -2.28 34.53
N ALA A 20 -5.18 -2.83 35.27
CA ALA A 20 -5.49 -4.26 35.20
C ALA A 20 -5.97 -4.67 33.81
N VAL A 21 -6.93 -3.92 33.23
CA VAL A 21 -7.43 -4.19 31.88
C VAL A 21 -6.32 -4.06 30.82
N VAL A 22 -5.45 -3.06 30.93
CA VAL A 22 -4.32 -2.88 30.00
C VAL A 22 -3.31 -4.02 30.13
N LEU A 23 -2.97 -4.44 31.36
CA LEU A 23 -2.00 -5.51 31.60
C LEU A 23 -2.55 -6.88 31.17
N GLU A 24 -3.84 -7.13 31.41
CA GLU A 24 -4.55 -8.33 30.95
C GLU A 24 -4.55 -8.40 29.42
N ALA A 25 -4.85 -7.30 28.73
CA ALA A 25 -4.75 -7.22 27.27
C ALA A 25 -3.31 -7.50 26.76
N GLN A 26 -2.29 -6.96 27.43
CA GLN A 26 -0.88 -7.23 27.09
C GLN A 26 -0.47 -8.68 27.31
N ILE A 27 -0.97 -9.32 28.36
CA ILE A 27 -0.75 -10.75 28.63
C ILE A 27 -1.43 -11.60 27.57
N GLU A 28 -2.69 -11.31 27.23
CA GLU A 28 -3.42 -11.99 26.15
C GLU A 28 -2.69 -11.85 24.80
N GLU A 29 -2.24 -10.65 24.46
CA GLU A 29 -1.43 -10.41 23.25
C GLU A 29 -0.14 -11.21 23.27
N ARG A 30 0.54 -11.27 24.42
CA ARG A 30 1.77 -12.04 24.57
C ARG A 30 1.52 -13.54 24.43
N ILE A 31 0.42 -14.06 24.97
CA ILE A 31 0.01 -15.47 24.80
C ILE A 31 -0.29 -15.76 23.33
N LYS A 32 -1.05 -14.89 22.65
CA LYS A 32 -1.34 -15.02 21.21
C LYS A 32 -0.06 -15.03 20.38
N ALA A 33 0.90 -14.16 20.68
CA ALA A 33 2.21 -14.12 20.00
C ALA A 33 3.08 -15.35 20.28
N LEU A 34 2.84 -16.05 21.40
CA LEU A 34 3.51 -17.30 21.76
C LEU A 34 2.76 -18.56 21.32
N ALA A 35 1.60 -18.43 20.67
CA ALA A 35 0.88 -19.58 20.12
C ALA A 35 1.73 -20.28 19.04
N ASP A 36 1.82 -21.61 19.13
CA ASP A 36 2.51 -22.39 18.12
C ASP A 36 1.60 -22.58 16.90
N LEU A 37 2.16 -22.29 15.73
CA LEU A 37 1.53 -22.62 14.46
C LEU A 37 2.04 -24.00 14.05
N SER A 38 1.20 -25.04 14.20
CA SER A 38 1.57 -26.46 14.02
C SER A 38 2.28 -26.79 12.71
N HIS A 39 2.07 -25.98 11.67
CA HIS A 39 2.67 -26.17 10.34
C HIS A 39 3.78 -25.19 10.00
N THR A 40 4.21 -24.34 10.95
CA THR A 40 5.22 -23.31 10.73
C THR A 40 6.42 -23.57 11.66
N PRO A 41 7.62 -23.79 11.12
CA PRO A 41 8.78 -24.06 11.95
C PRO A 41 9.19 -22.83 12.76
N LEU A 42 9.67 -23.06 13.99
CA LEU A 42 10.11 -21.99 14.90
C LEU A 42 11.43 -21.34 14.45
N PHE A 43 12.32 -22.14 13.87
CA PHE A 43 13.61 -21.74 13.32
C PHE A 43 13.77 -22.29 11.90
N PHE A 44 14.57 -21.61 11.09
CA PHE A 44 14.83 -22.00 9.69
C PHE A 44 16.32 -21.97 9.34
N GLY A 45 17.16 -21.46 10.24
CA GLY A 45 18.59 -21.35 10.02
C GLY A 45 19.42 -21.54 11.28
N ARG A 46 20.73 -21.74 11.09
CA ARG A 46 21.74 -21.71 12.15
C ARG A 46 22.97 -20.96 11.67
N LEU A 47 23.59 -20.20 12.58
CA LEU A 47 24.88 -19.57 12.40
C LEU A 47 25.87 -20.10 13.43
N ASP A 48 27.06 -20.47 12.97
CA ASP A 48 28.19 -20.85 13.80
C ASP A 48 29.28 -19.77 13.62
N TYR A 49 29.52 -18.99 14.68
CA TYR A 49 30.48 -17.86 14.67
C TYR A 49 31.90 -18.33 14.99
N LEU A 50 32.89 -17.59 14.48
CA LEU A 50 34.31 -17.88 14.67
C LEU A 50 34.89 -17.19 15.91
N HIS A 51 34.66 -15.88 16.11
CA HIS A 51 35.44 -15.07 17.07
C HIS A 51 34.63 -14.16 18.01
N THR A 52 33.28 -14.22 18.03
CA THR A 52 32.49 -13.40 18.98
C THR A 52 32.91 -13.67 20.43
N ALA A 53 32.60 -12.74 21.36
CA ALA A 53 33.01 -12.73 22.77
C ALA A 53 32.68 -14.01 23.59
N GLN A 54 32.02 -14.98 22.96
CA GLN A 54 31.80 -16.35 23.40
C GLN A 54 32.15 -17.29 22.22
N GLU A 55 33.42 -17.69 22.10
CA GLU A 55 33.89 -18.62 21.04
C GLU A 55 33.00 -19.86 20.91
N GLY A 56 32.64 -20.23 19.66
CA GLY A 56 31.93 -21.48 19.36
C GLY A 56 30.42 -21.48 19.62
N GLN A 57 29.80 -20.30 19.82
CA GLN A 57 28.35 -20.23 19.99
C GLN A 57 27.58 -20.46 18.69
N ARG A 58 26.54 -21.29 18.82
CA ARG A 58 25.60 -21.68 17.77
C ARG A 58 24.29 -20.95 18.01
N PHE A 59 23.88 -20.12 17.06
CA PHE A 59 22.60 -19.43 17.14
C PHE A 59 21.64 -20.00 16.12
N TYR A 60 20.48 -20.48 16.56
CA TYR A 60 19.38 -20.76 15.66
C TYR A 60 18.65 -19.47 15.33
N ILE A 61 18.37 -19.24 14.05
CA ILE A 61 17.64 -18.08 13.56
C ILE A 61 16.21 -18.50 13.26
N GLY A 62 15.26 -17.74 13.79
CA GLY A 62 13.85 -18.06 13.69
C GLY A 62 12.94 -16.85 13.74
N ARG A 63 11.64 -17.12 13.80
CA ARG A 63 10.59 -16.09 13.66
C ARG A 63 10.35 -15.30 14.93
N ARG A 64 10.66 -15.91 16.06
CA ARG A 64 10.51 -15.33 17.38
C ARG A 64 11.67 -15.75 18.25
N HIS A 65 11.94 -14.91 19.23
CA HIS A 65 12.90 -15.25 20.27
C HIS A 65 12.37 -16.38 21.16
N VAL A 66 13.19 -17.40 21.39
CA VAL A 66 12.94 -18.50 22.33
C VAL A 66 14.14 -18.63 23.26
N HIS A 67 13.89 -18.75 24.55
CA HIS A 67 14.91 -19.02 25.56
C HIS A 67 14.56 -20.25 26.39
N ASP A 68 15.57 -20.85 27.01
CA ASP A 68 15.40 -21.94 27.96
C ASP A 68 14.95 -21.44 29.35
N ALA A 69 14.84 -22.32 30.34
CA ALA A 69 14.39 -21.94 31.68
C ALA A 69 15.35 -21.01 32.44
N VAL A 70 16.62 -20.92 32.04
CA VAL A 70 17.65 -20.08 32.67
C VAL A 70 17.77 -18.72 31.97
N GLY A 71 17.16 -18.58 30.79
CA GLY A 71 17.15 -17.37 29.98
C GLY A 71 18.15 -17.38 28.83
N ASP A 72 18.82 -18.51 28.58
CA ASP A 72 19.77 -18.62 27.48
C ASP A 72 19.02 -18.66 26.14
N PRO A 73 19.46 -17.87 25.14
CA PRO A 73 18.76 -17.76 23.86
C PRO A 73 18.90 -19.06 23.05
N MET A 74 17.81 -19.79 22.88
CA MET A 74 17.77 -20.97 22.01
C MET A 74 17.51 -20.60 20.55
N VAL A 75 16.62 -19.64 20.32
CA VAL A 75 16.29 -19.11 18.99
C VAL A 75 16.35 -17.60 19.02
N ILE A 76 17.11 -17.03 18.10
CA ILE A 76 17.22 -15.61 17.86
C ILE A 76 16.16 -15.20 16.83
N ASP A 77 15.45 -14.13 17.14
CA ASP A 77 14.51 -13.52 16.20
C ASP A 77 15.26 -12.94 14.99
N TRP A 78 14.80 -13.26 13.79
CA TRP A 78 15.37 -12.78 12.53
C TRP A 78 15.40 -11.24 12.41
N ARG A 79 14.64 -10.51 13.23
CA ARG A 79 14.65 -9.04 13.24
C ARG A 79 15.80 -8.49 14.06
N ALA A 80 16.37 -9.28 14.97
CA ALA A 80 17.49 -8.87 15.81
C ALA A 80 18.75 -8.58 14.97
N PRO A 81 19.56 -7.56 15.30
CA PRO A 81 20.78 -7.24 14.56
C PRO A 81 21.77 -8.41 14.42
N VAL A 82 21.87 -9.26 15.45
CA VAL A 82 22.77 -10.43 15.45
C VAL A 82 22.38 -11.52 14.45
N SER A 83 21.19 -11.44 13.85
CA SER A 83 20.76 -12.36 12.79
C SER A 83 21.10 -11.86 11.38
N GLN A 84 21.53 -10.60 11.23
CA GLN A 84 21.83 -9.99 9.93
C GLN A 84 22.84 -10.80 9.09
N PRO A 85 23.91 -11.39 9.67
CA PRO A 85 24.83 -12.23 8.91
C PRO A 85 24.18 -13.45 8.23
N PHE A 86 23.03 -13.93 8.73
CA PHE A 86 22.31 -15.03 8.07
C PHE A 86 21.92 -14.69 6.63
N TYR A 87 21.52 -13.45 6.39
CA TYR A 87 21.11 -12.97 5.06
C TYR A 87 22.26 -12.38 4.27
N ARG A 88 23.16 -11.62 4.92
CA ARG A 88 24.17 -10.82 4.21
C ARG A 88 25.54 -11.47 4.09
N ALA A 89 25.89 -12.41 4.98
CA ALA A 89 27.20 -13.03 4.94
C ALA A 89 27.38 -13.82 3.64
N SER A 90 28.57 -13.67 3.06
CA SER A 90 29.00 -14.31 1.82
C SER A 90 30.43 -14.82 1.98
N ARG A 91 30.96 -15.58 1.02
CA ARG A 91 32.38 -15.98 1.06
C ARG A 91 33.34 -14.78 0.94
N LYS A 92 32.92 -13.70 0.30
CA LYS A 92 33.72 -12.46 0.14
C LYS A 92 33.71 -11.60 1.40
N ASP A 93 32.59 -11.63 2.12
CA ASP A 93 32.41 -10.96 3.41
C ASP A 93 31.65 -11.91 4.37
N PRO A 94 32.38 -12.79 5.10
CA PRO A 94 31.75 -13.79 5.98
C PRO A 94 31.12 -13.22 7.24
N GLN A 95 31.37 -11.96 7.60
CA GLN A 95 30.82 -11.30 8.81
C GLN A 95 31.00 -12.12 10.09
N ASP A 96 32.19 -12.72 10.26
CA ASP A 96 32.57 -13.60 11.38
C ASP A 96 31.80 -14.94 11.47
N VAL A 97 31.02 -15.29 10.44
CA VAL A 97 30.32 -16.57 10.34
C VAL A 97 31.24 -17.62 9.69
N GLY A 98 31.46 -18.72 10.40
CA GLY A 98 32.20 -19.87 9.88
C GLY A 98 31.31 -20.78 9.05
N LEU A 99 30.13 -21.12 9.57
CA LEU A 99 29.14 -21.98 8.92
C LEU A 99 27.74 -21.38 9.02
N ARG A 100 27.03 -21.38 7.89
CA ARG A 100 25.59 -21.10 7.80
C ARG A 100 24.86 -22.40 7.45
N ARG A 101 23.89 -22.81 8.27
CA ARG A 101 23.00 -23.94 7.96
C ARG A 101 21.61 -23.44 7.64
N ARG A 102 21.01 -23.97 6.57
CA ARG A 102 19.60 -23.79 6.22
C ARG A 102 18.85 -25.08 6.47
N PHE A 103 17.60 -24.97 6.92
CA PHE A 103 16.72 -26.11 7.20
C PHE A 103 15.50 -26.08 6.27
N GLY A 104 15.14 -27.22 5.70
CA GLY A 104 13.94 -27.41 4.90
C GLY A 104 12.85 -28.09 5.72
N TYR A 105 11.61 -27.60 5.60
CA TYR A 105 10.47 -28.11 6.35
C TYR A 105 9.28 -28.45 5.45
N THR A 106 8.55 -29.51 5.83
CA THR A 106 7.26 -29.87 5.23
C THR A 106 6.24 -30.10 6.33
N GLY A 107 5.18 -29.29 6.38
CA GLY A 107 4.11 -29.45 7.35
C GLY A 107 4.52 -29.25 8.82
N GLY A 108 5.67 -28.60 9.07
CA GLY A 108 6.27 -28.44 10.40
C GLY A 108 7.37 -29.46 10.70
N GLU A 109 7.52 -30.51 9.91
CA GLU A 109 8.57 -31.51 10.07
C GLU A 109 9.85 -31.11 9.33
N LEU A 110 11.01 -31.31 9.97
CA LEU A 110 12.31 -31.05 9.37
C LEU A 110 12.64 -32.16 8.35
N THR A 111 12.73 -31.81 7.07
CA THR A 111 12.94 -32.77 5.97
C THR A 111 14.35 -32.75 5.41
N ALA A 112 15.05 -31.62 5.48
CA ALA A 112 16.39 -31.47 4.93
C ALA A 112 17.20 -30.38 5.64
N TYR A 113 18.53 -30.38 5.46
CA TYR A 113 19.38 -29.25 5.79
C TYR A 113 20.52 -29.11 4.78
N GLU A 114 21.07 -27.90 4.69
CA GLU A 114 22.18 -27.54 3.80
C GLU A 114 23.18 -26.69 4.57
N ASP A 115 24.46 -27.07 4.53
CA ASP A 115 25.56 -26.33 5.16
C ASP A 115 26.33 -25.52 4.11
N GLU A 116 26.65 -24.28 4.45
CA GLU A 116 27.47 -23.37 3.67
C GLU A 116 28.67 -22.94 4.52
N HIS A 117 29.89 -23.38 4.17
CA HIS A 117 31.11 -22.96 4.87
C HIS A 117 31.66 -21.69 4.24
N LEU A 118 31.42 -20.53 4.87
CA LEU A 118 31.72 -19.23 4.28
C LEU A 118 33.22 -18.89 4.27
N THR A 119 34.03 -19.62 5.03
CA THR A 119 35.48 -19.39 5.16
C THR A 119 36.34 -20.50 4.55
N ASP A 120 35.74 -21.58 4.05
CA ASP A 120 36.49 -22.67 3.42
C ASP A 120 36.86 -22.30 1.97
N PRO A 121 38.16 -22.11 1.65
CA PRO A 121 38.59 -21.70 0.31
C PRO A 121 38.46 -22.83 -0.74
N SER A 122 38.24 -24.07 -0.32
CA SER A 122 38.16 -25.24 -1.21
C SER A 122 36.75 -25.48 -1.77
N GLU A 123 35.74 -24.92 -1.12
CA GLU A 123 34.34 -25.06 -1.53
C GLU A 123 33.98 -23.93 -2.52
N ALA A 124 33.19 -24.24 -3.55
CA ALA A 124 32.75 -23.24 -4.53
C ALA A 124 31.52 -22.49 -4.00
N GLU A 125 31.34 -21.24 -4.43
CA GLU A 125 30.09 -20.53 -4.18
C GLU A 125 28.97 -21.19 -5.00
N GLN A 126 27.99 -21.78 -4.31
CA GLN A 126 26.84 -22.44 -4.90
C GLN A 126 25.55 -21.80 -4.38
N THR A 127 24.54 -21.69 -5.24
CA THR A 127 23.21 -21.25 -4.80
C THR A 127 22.54 -22.37 -4.03
N SER A 128 22.02 -22.06 -2.84
CA SER A 128 21.36 -23.04 -1.98
C SER A 128 20.18 -23.71 -2.68
N LYS A 129 20.18 -25.05 -2.73
CA LYS A 129 19.10 -25.84 -3.32
C LYS A 129 17.82 -25.77 -2.49
N LEU A 130 17.96 -25.72 -1.16
CA LEU A 130 16.81 -25.57 -0.27
C LEU A 130 16.16 -24.19 -0.42
N LEU A 131 16.96 -23.14 -0.53
CA LEU A 131 16.47 -21.79 -0.78
C LEU A 131 15.74 -21.71 -2.13
N GLN A 132 16.31 -22.30 -3.18
CA GLN A 132 15.66 -22.37 -4.50
C GLN A 132 14.32 -23.13 -4.41
N ALA A 133 14.31 -24.33 -3.82
CA ALA A 133 13.10 -25.13 -3.69
C ALA A 133 11.99 -24.41 -2.91
N GLU A 134 12.34 -23.65 -1.87
CA GLU A 134 11.35 -22.90 -1.08
C GLU A 134 10.80 -21.69 -1.86
N ILE A 135 11.63 -21.02 -2.66
CA ILE A 135 11.19 -19.93 -3.54
C ILE A 135 10.26 -20.47 -4.65
N GLU A 136 10.57 -21.65 -5.19
CA GLU A 136 9.85 -22.29 -6.29
C GLU A 136 8.59 -23.04 -5.86
N ARG A 137 8.42 -23.27 -4.55
CA ARG A 137 7.34 -24.07 -4.01
C ARG A 137 5.97 -23.53 -4.47
N PRO A 138 5.10 -24.39 -5.06
CA PRO A 138 3.76 -23.99 -5.47
C PRO A 138 2.97 -23.40 -4.31
N ARG A 139 2.29 -22.28 -4.56
CA ARG A 139 1.53 -21.53 -3.55
C ARG A 139 0.10 -22.03 -3.48
N VAL A 140 -0.08 -23.23 -2.93
CA VAL A 140 -1.41 -23.73 -2.57
C VAL A 140 -1.67 -23.35 -1.12
N GLY A 141 -2.44 -22.27 -0.91
CA GLY A 141 -2.76 -21.71 0.40
C GLY A 141 -1.82 -20.58 0.87
N PRO A 142 -1.92 -20.16 2.15
CA PRO A 142 -1.15 -19.05 2.70
C PRO A 142 0.36 -19.27 2.57
N MET A 143 1.10 -18.25 2.13
CA MET A 143 2.56 -18.30 1.99
C MET A 143 3.22 -18.39 3.38
N ARG A 144 3.83 -19.53 3.72
CA ARG A 144 4.30 -19.78 5.10
C ARG A 144 5.74 -19.33 5.37
N ASP A 145 6.71 -19.48 4.47
CA ASP A 145 8.16 -19.34 4.78
C ASP A 145 8.93 -18.20 4.08
N ILE A 146 8.39 -16.98 4.12
CA ILE A 146 9.02 -15.84 3.41
C ILE A 146 10.31 -15.33 4.03
N VAL A 147 10.43 -15.42 5.35
CA VAL A 147 11.56 -14.89 6.09
C VAL A 147 12.85 -15.60 5.70
N ALA A 148 12.81 -16.92 5.52
CA ALA A 148 13.97 -17.72 5.13
C ALA A 148 14.50 -17.38 3.72
N THR A 149 13.68 -16.71 2.90
CA THR A 149 13.95 -16.41 1.49
C THR A 149 14.43 -14.99 1.22
N ILE A 150 14.62 -14.17 2.26
CA ILE A 150 15.14 -12.80 2.12
C ILE A 150 16.55 -12.84 1.49
N GLN A 151 16.72 -12.05 0.45
CA GLN A 151 18.00 -11.90 -0.25
C GLN A 151 18.85 -10.75 0.34
N PRO A 152 20.17 -10.73 0.13
CA PRO A 152 21.04 -9.67 0.67
C PRO A 152 20.59 -8.24 0.32
N GLU A 153 20.28 -7.98 -0.95
CA GLU A 153 19.78 -6.67 -1.43
C GLU A 153 18.44 -6.28 -0.79
N GLN A 154 17.60 -7.28 -0.51
CA GLN A 154 16.31 -7.09 0.14
C GLN A 154 16.47 -6.80 1.64
N ASP A 155 17.42 -7.44 2.32
CA ASP A 155 17.69 -7.21 3.75
C ASP A 155 18.09 -5.77 4.04
N GLU A 156 18.87 -5.14 3.16
CA GLU A 156 19.25 -3.73 3.29
C GLU A 156 18.04 -2.79 3.26
N ILE A 157 17.12 -3.03 2.34
CA ILE A 157 15.85 -2.28 2.24
C ILE A 157 14.97 -2.56 3.47
N VAL A 158 14.84 -3.83 3.88
CA VAL A 158 14.04 -4.25 5.04
C VAL A 158 14.52 -3.57 6.31
N ARG A 159 15.84 -3.51 6.55
CA ARG A 159 16.43 -2.99 7.78
C ARG A 159 16.72 -1.49 7.76
N SER A 160 16.45 -0.78 6.66
CA SER A 160 16.66 0.67 6.63
C SER A 160 15.77 1.39 7.65
N GLY A 161 16.25 2.49 8.24
CA GLY A 161 15.59 3.13 9.39
C GLY A 161 14.19 3.69 9.11
N LEU A 162 13.40 3.91 10.16
CA LEU A 162 12.04 4.46 10.07
C LEU A 162 11.96 5.91 9.55
N SER A 163 13.01 6.71 9.69
CA SER A 163 12.98 8.15 9.37
C SER A 163 12.94 8.46 7.87
N GLY A 164 13.30 7.50 7.01
CA GLY A 164 13.27 7.65 5.56
C GLY A 164 12.05 6.98 4.92
N THR A 165 11.41 7.67 3.98
CA THR A 165 10.52 7.01 3.02
C THR A 165 11.39 6.31 1.97
N VAL A 166 11.05 5.06 1.66
CA VAL A 166 11.72 4.27 0.63
C VAL A 166 10.69 3.87 -0.42
N CYS A 167 11.06 4.01 -1.68
CA CYS A 167 10.32 3.53 -2.83
C CYS A 167 11.09 2.36 -3.45
N VAL A 168 10.47 1.19 -3.49
CA VAL A 168 11.06 -0.02 -4.06
C VAL A 168 10.46 -0.24 -5.43
N GLN A 169 11.26 0.01 -6.46
CA GLN A 169 10.95 -0.35 -7.83
C GLN A 169 11.42 -1.79 -8.05
N GLY A 170 10.52 -2.72 -8.30
CA GLY A 170 10.87 -4.11 -8.52
C GLY A 170 9.96 -4.75 -9.55
N GLY A 171 10.53 -5.28 -10.62
CA GLY A 171 9.74 -5.98 -11.64
C GLY A 171 9.19 -7.32 -11.14
N PRO A 172 8.51 -8.08 -12.01
CA PRO A 172 7.87 -9.34 -11.64
C PRO A 172 8.83 -10.34 -11.01
N GLY A 173 8.41 -10.96 -9.91
CA GLY A 173 9.16 -12.03 -9.25
C GLY A 173 10.39 -11.61 -8.44
N THR A 174 10.62 -10.30 -8.28
CA THR A 174 11.69 -9.73 -7.44
C THR A 174 11.39 -9.77 -5.94
N GLY A 175 10.17 -10.10 -5.54
CA GLY A 175 9.76 -10.20 -4.14
C GLY A 175 9.40 -8.85 -3.47
N LYS A 176 9.18 -7.78 -4.23
CA LYS A 176 8.84 -6.43 -3.74
C LYS A 176 7.81 -6.39 -2.60
N THR A 177 6.70 -7.11 -2.72
CA THR A 177 5.66 -7.19 -1.69
C THR A 177 6.19 -7.85 -0.41
N ALA A 178 6.98 -8.92 -0.54
CA ALA A 178 7.59 -9.58 0.61
C ALA A 178 8.60 -8.65 1.32
N VAL A 179 9.37 -7.87 0.56
CA VAL A 179 10.26 -6.83 1.11
C VAL A 179 9.46 -5.82 1.93
N GLY A 180 8.34 -5.33 1.41
CA GLY A 180 7.47 -4.41 2.13
C GLY A 180 6.93 -4.97 3.45
N LEU A 181 6.48 -6.22 3.45
CA LEU A 181 5.96 -6.88 4.65
C LEU A 181 7.03 -7.16 5.69
N HIS A 182 8.19 -7.66 5.26
CA HIS A 182 9.33 -7.85 6.15
C HIS A 182 9.79 -6.53 6.74
N ARG A 183 9.81 -5.46 5.94
CA ARG A 183 10.14 -4.12 6.40
C ARG A 183 9.18 -3.65 7.50
N VAL A 184 7.87 -3.82 7.32
CA VAL A 184 6.88 -3.50 8.37
C VAL A 184 7.15 -4.28 9.65
N ALA A 185 7.34 -5.59 9.55
CA ALA A 185 7.62 -6.43 10.71
C ALA A 185 8.92 -6.04 11.41
N TYR A 186 9.97 -5.68 10.65
CA TYR A 186 11.21 -5.16 11.19
C TYR A 186 11.01 -3.82 11.90
N LEU A 187 10.29 -2.88 11.30
CA LEU A 187 10.03 -1.56 11.88
C LEU A 187 9.19 -1.65 13.15
N LEU A 188 8.19 -2.53 13.21
CA LEU A 188 7.38 -2.80 14.41
C LEU A 188 8.20 -3.43 15.53
N TYR A 189 9.21 -4.23 15.20
CA TYR A 189 10.18 -4.74 16.16
C TYR A 189 11.14 -3.66 16.64
N ALA A 190 11.83 -2.97 15.72
CA ALA A 190 12.90 -2.02 16.02
C ALA A 190 12.38 -0.69 16.60
N HIS A 191 11.14 -0.31 16.30
CA HIS A 191 10.52 0.96 16.69
C HIS A 191 9.15 0.80 17.36
N ARG A 192 8.96 -0.31 18.09
CA ARG A 192 7.69 -0.68 18.75
C ARG A 192 7.02 0.46 19.50
N GLU A 193 7.77 1.16 20.37
CA GLU A 193 7.20 2.22 21.21
C GLU A 193 6.60 3.38 20.41
N ARG A 194 7.24 3.74 19.28
CA ARG A 194 6.79 4.84 18.42
C ARG A 194 5.59 4.41 17.59
N LEU A 195 5.64 3.22 16.99
CA LEU A 195 4.59 2.73 16.10
C LEU A 195 3.34 2.25 16.85
N ALA A 196 3.46 1.78 18.10
CA ALA A 196 2.30 1.46 18.93
C ALA A 196 1.41 2.69 19.18
N ARG A 197 2.00 3.89 19.29
CA ARG A 197 1.25 5.15 19.51
C ARG A 197 0.72 5.76 18.22
N THR A 198 1.50 5.67 17.15
CA THR A 198 1.21 6.39 15.89
C THR A 198 0.52 5.53 14.83
N GLY A 199 0.55 4.20 14.99
CA GLY A 199 -0.07 3.24 14.10
C GLY A 199 0.72 2.96 12.82
N THR A 200 0.46 1.79 12.25
CA THR A 200 0.98 1.35 10.94
C THR A 200 -0.19 0.90 10.06
N LEU A 201 -0.12 1.21 8.76
CA LEU A 201 -1.14 0.86 7.78
C LEU A 201 -0.50 0.23 6.54
N VAL A 202 -1.04 -0.90 6.08
CA VAL A 202 -0.72 -1.48 4.78
C VAL A 202 -1.87 -1.17 3.82
N ILE A 203 -1.53 -0.55 2.69
CA ILE A 203 -2.45 -0.23 1.63
C ILE A 203 -2.18 -1.14 0.44
N GLY A 204 -3.18 -1.92 0.08
CA GLY A 204 -3.12 -2.87 -1.04
C GLY A 204 -4.04 -2.46 -2.21
N PRO A 205 -3.84 -3.06 -3.39
CA PRO A 205 -4.62 -2.75 -4.59
C PRO A 205 -6.08 -3.23 -4.52
N ASN A 206 -6.36 -4.30 -3.79
CA ASN A 206 -7.69 -4.91 -3.70
C ASN A 206 -7.85 -5.76 -2.43
N ARG A 207 -9.08 -6.17 -2.12
CA ARG A 207 -9.40 -6.94 -0.91
C ARG A 207 -8.84 -8.36 -0.92
N SER A 208 -8.75 -9.03 -2.07
CA SER A 208 -8.15 -10.36 -2.18
C SER A 208 -6.67 -10.35 -1.78
N PHE A 209 -5.94 -9.31 -2.21
CA PHE A 209 -4.57 -9.07 -1.79
C PHE A 209 -4.47 -8.80 -0.28
N LEU A 210 -5.36 -7.99 0.29
CA LEU A 210 -5.34 -7.74 1.74
C LEU A 210 -5.65 -9.01 2.54
N HIS A 211 -6.58 -9.84 2.08
CA HIS A 211 -6.85 -11.13 2.72
C HIS A 211 -5.60 -12.03 2.77
N TYR A 212 -4.81 -12.03 1.70
CA TYR A 212 -3.53 -12.71 1.69
C TYR A 212 -2.55 -12.16 2.74
N ILE A 213 -2.46 -10.83 2.87
CA ILE A 213 -1.59 -10.14 3.83
C ILE A 213 -2.00 -10.48 5.28
N GLU A 214 -3.30 -10.56 5.57
CA GLU A 214 -3.87 -11.00 6.86
C GLU A 214 -3.38 -12.39 7.28
N GLN A 215 -3.08 -13.27 6.34
CA GLN A 215 -2.57 -14.61 6.64
C GLN A 215 -1.05 -14.63 6.85
N VAL A 216 -0.32 -13.66 6.28
CA VAL A 216 1.16 -13.60 6.29
C VAL A 216 1.72 -12.82 7.49
N LEU A 217 1.14 -11.67 7.83
CA LEU A 217 1.63 -10.83 8.93
C LEU A 217 1.66 -11.55 10.30
N PRO A 218 0.65 -12.37 10.67
CA PRO A 218 0.72 -13.17 11.88
C PRO A 218 1.90 -14.15 11.89
N ALA A 219 2.27 -14.72 10.74
CA ALA A 219 3.42 -15.60 10.61
C ALA A 219 4.77 -14.86 10.75
N LEU A 220 4.76 -13.52 10.61
CA LEU A 220 5.89 -12.63 10.92
C LEU A 220 5.89 -12.14 12.39
N GLY A 221 4.90 -12.55 13.19
CA GLY A 221 4.76 -12.17 14.59
C GLY A 221 4.06 -10.83 14.81
N GLU A 222 3.33 -10.31 13.82
CA GLU A 222 2.62 -9.02 13.88
C GLU A 222 1.11 -9.21 13.73
N LEU A 223 0.33 -8.75 14.72
CA LEU A 223 -1.12 -8.93 14.78
C LEU A 223 -1.93 -7.62 14.66
N GLU A 224 -1.29 -6.46 14.83
CA GLU A 224 -1.99 -5.16 14.99
C GLU A 224 -1.91 -4.22 13.78
N VAL A 225 -1.43 -4.72 12.65
CA VAL A 225 -1.26 -3.89 11.45
C VAL A 225 -2.61 -3.66 10.78
N ARG A 226 -3.02 -2.39 10.66
CA ARG A 226 -4.24 -2.04 9.92
C ARG A 226 -4.03 -2.26 8.44
N GLN A 227 -5.08 -2.71 7.76
CA GLN A 227 -5.07 -3.00 6.34
C GLN A 227 -6.24 -2.28 5.67
N SER A 228 -6.03 -1.72 4.48
CA SER A 228 -7.04 -0.94 3.78
C SER A 228 -6.73 -0.86 2.29
N THR A 229 -7.73 -0.60 1.46
CA THR A 229 -7.52 -0.14 0.08
C THR A 229 -7.54 1.38 0.04
N VAL A 230 -7.10 1.99 -1.07
CA VAL A 230 -7.28 3.45 -1.25
C VAL A 230 -8.76 3.82 -1.26
N ASP A 231 -9.63 2.96 -1.78
CA ASP A 231 -11.07 3.20 -1.81
C ASP A 231 -11.68 3.20 -0.40
N ASP A 232 -11.32 2.23 0.43
CA ASP A 232 -11.74 2.19 1.85
C ASP A 232 -11.21 3.41 2.61
N LEU A 233 -10.01 3.88 2.24
CA LEU A 233 -9.35 5.02 2.86
C LEU A 233 -10.10 6.34 2.65
N VAL A 234 -10.71 6.51 1.48
CA VAL A 234 -11.42 7.73 1.06
C VAL A 234 -12.96 7.58 1.13
N ALA A 235 -13.46 6.52 1.76
CA ALA A 235 -14.88 6.15 1.84
C ALA A 235 -15.72 7.09 2.74
N HIS A 236 -15.70 8.39 2.47
CA HIS A 236 -16.56 9.41 3.11
C HIS A 236 -18.01 9.34 2.61
N VAL A 237 -18.22 8.76 1.43
CA VAL A 237 -19.50 8.60 0.76
C VAL A 237 -19.61 7.20 0.17
N GLU A 238 -20.84 6.75 -0.05
CA GLU A 238 -21.10 5.47 -0.72
C GLU A 238 -20.92 5.63 -2.23
N VAL A 239 -19.94 4.91 -2.78
CA VAL A 239 -19.65 4.89 -4.22
C VAL A 239 -20.67 3.98 -4.92
N ARG A 240 -21.36 4.52 -5.92
CA ARG A 240 -22.43 3.84 -6.69
C ARG A 240 -22.41 4.15 -8.19
N GLY A 241 -21.55 5.07 -8.61
CA GLY A 241 -21.39 5.48 -10.00
C GLY A 241 -19.99 5.15 -10.50
N GLU A 242 -19.81 5.30 -11.80
CA GLU A 242 -18.52 5.18 -12.48
C GLU A 242 -18.31 6.43 -13.33
N ASP A 243 -17.06 6.86 -13.41
CA ASP A 243 -16.66 7.94 -14.31
C ASP A 243 -16.23 7.36 -15.66
N THR A 244 -16.37 8.17 -16.71
CA THR A 244 -15.62 7.91 -17.93
C THR A 244 -14.12 8.01 -17.65
N ALA A 245 -13.28 7.32 -18.43
CA ALA A 245 -11.83 7.39 -18.25
C ALA A 245 -11.30 8.84 -18.29
N ALA A 246 -11.83 9.67 -19.20
CA ALA A 246 -11.46 11.08 -19.31
C ALA A 246 -11.83 11.88 -18.05
N ALA A 247 -13.03 11.69 -17.49
CA ALA A 247 -13.44 12.34 -16.25
C ALA A 247 -12.60 11.89 -15.06
N ALA A 248 -12.31 10.59 -14.95
CA ALA A 248 -11.46 10.04 -13.88
C ALA A 248 -10.03 10.59 -13.94
N VAL A 249 -9.45 10.77 -15.13
CA VAL A 249 -8.13 11.39 -15.31
C VAL A 249 -8.12 12.83 -14.81
N VAL A 250 -9.09 13.66 -15.23
CA VAL A 250 -9.17 15.07 -14.80
C VAL A 250 -9.40 15.17 -13.28
N LYS A 251 -10.32 14.37 -12.74
CA LYS A 251 -10.58 14.34 -11.28
C LYS A 251 -9.39 13.80 -10.49
N GLY A 252 -8.62 12.89 -11.07
CA GLY A 252 -7.41 12.31 -10.48
C GLY A 252 -6.16 13.20 -10.52
N ASP A 253 -6.18 14.27 -11.31
CA ASP A 253 -5.07 15.20 -11.49
C ASP A 253 -4.84 16.07 -10.22
N ALA A 254 -3.58 16.28 -9.86
CA ALA A 254 -3.19 17.08 -8.69
C ALA A 254 -3.68 18.54 -8.74
N ARG A 255 -3.95 19.08 -9.94
CA ARG A 255 -4.55 20.41 -10.17
C ARG A 255 -5.89 20.56 -9.44
N MET A 256 -6.66 19.48 -9.28
CA MET A 256 -7.92 19.51 -8.54
C MET A 256 -7.76 19.89 -7.07
N ALA A 257 -6.61 19.62 -6.46
CA ALA A 257 -6.36 20.04 -5.08
C ALA A 257 -6.40 21.57 -4.92
N GLU A 258 -5.88 22.31 -5.91
CA GLU A 258 -5.95 23.77 -5.91
C GLU A 258 -7.37 24.29 -6.19
N VAL A 259 -8.10 23.66 -7.12
CA VAL A 259 -9.52 23.98 -7.37
C VAL A 259 -10.35 23.81 -6.09
N LEU A 260 -10.16 22.70 -5.38
CA LEU A 260 -10.82 22.42 -4.11
C LEU A 260 -10.41 23.42 -3.01
N ARG A 261 -9.12 23.77 -2.94
CA ARG A 261 -8.63 24.79 -1.99
C ARG A 261 -9.31 26.14 -2.23
N ARG A 262 -9.39 26.59 -3.49
CA ARG A 262 -10.09 27.83 -3.86
C ARG A 262 -11.58 27.74 -3.50
N ALA A 263 -12.23 26.63 -3.82
CA ALA A 263 -13.65 26.41 -3.51
C ALA A 263 -13.93 26.42 -2.00
N VAL A 264 -13.09 25.80 -1.17
CA VAL A 264 -13.23 25.86 0.29
C VAL A 264 -13.04 27.29 0.80
N ARG A 265 -12.02 28.01 0.31
CA ARG A 265 -11.70 29.37 0.76
C ARG A 265 -12.71 30.43 0.31
N SER A 266 -13.44 30.21 -0.79
CA SER A 266 -14.46 31.17 -1.26
C SER A 266 -15.67 31.31 -0.33
N HIS A 267 -15.82 30.42 0.65
CA HIS A 267 -16.79 30.56 1.72
C HIS A 267 -16.44 31.66 2.74
N VAL A 268 -15.18 32.11 2.80
CA VAL A 268 -14.77 33.19 3.70
C VAL A 268 -15.23 34.53 3.14
N THR A 269 -15.96 35.30 3.96
CA THR A 269 -16.43 36.65 3.62
C THR A 269 -15.70 37.67 4.49
N LEU A 270 -15.03 38.65 3.87
CA LEU A 270 -14.36 39.70 4.62
C LEU A 270 -15.37 40.60 5.36
N PRO A 271 -15.15 40.90 6.64
CA PRO A 271 -16.07 41.69 7.45
C PRO A 271 -16.05 43.16 7.00
N THR A 272 -17.23 43.71 6.69
CA THR A 272 -17.42 45.13 6.33
C THR A 272 -18.03 45.95 7.46
N GLU A 273 -18.55 45.29 8.49
CA GLU A 273 -19.22 45.91 9.63
C GLU A 273 -18.43 45.73 10.93
N PRO A 274 -18.49 46.71 11.84
CA PRO A 274 -17.87 46.63 13.16
C PRO A 274 -18.58 45.62 14.07
N LEU A 275 -17.82 44.92 14.91
CA LEU A 275 -18.36 44.02 15.91
C LEU A 275 -18.54 44.71 17.26
N MET A 276 -19.73 44.58 17.84
CA MET A 276 -20.05 45.04 19.20
C MET A 276 -20.18 43.84 20.14
N VAL A 277 -19.31 43.77 21.15
CA VAL A 277 -19.37 42.74 22.20
C VAL A 277 -19.86 43.37 23.50
N VAL A 278 -20.98 42.87 24.02
CA VAL A 278 -21.54 43.31 25.31
C VAL A 278 -21.08 42.36 26.42
N ARG A 279 -20.50 42.91 27.48
CA ARG A 279 -20.09 42.17 28.69
C ARG A 279 -20.41 43.01 29.93
N GLY A 280 -21.31 42.52 30.77
CA GLY A 280 -21.83 43.30 31.89
C GLY A 280 -22.53 44.57 31.39
N SER A 281 -22.18 45.73 31.95
CA SER A 281 -22.65 47.04 31.51
C SER A 281 -21.81 47.69 30.40
N ARG A 282 -20.65 47.11 30.06
CA ARG A 282 -19.71 47.66 29.09
C ARG A 282 -19.95 47.10 27.69
N ARG A 283 -19.63 47.92 26.68
CA ARG A 283 -19.70 47.57 25.26
C ARG A 283 -18.34 47.78 24.63
N TRP A 284 -17.82 46.74 24.00
CA TRP A 284 -16.51 46.74 23.36
C TRP A 284 -16.70 46.71 21.85
N ARG A 285 -16.17 47.71 21.16
CA ARG A 285 -16.29 47.85 19.71
C ARG A 285 -14.99 47.45 19.04
N ILE A 286 -15.05 46.49 18.12
CA ILE A 286 -13.96 46.17 17.20
C ILE A 286 -14.32 46.73 15.82
N PRO A 287 -13.52 47.64 15.24
CA PRO A 287 -13.72 48.14 13.89
C PRO A 287 -13.63 47.05 12.82
N ALA A 288 -14.29 47.26 11.67
CA ALA A 288 -14.28 46.30 10.57
C ALA A 288 -12.88 46.02 10.02
N TYR A 289 -12.03 47.05 9.88
CA TYR A 289 -10.66 46.90 9.35
C TYR A 289 -9.79 45.96 10.19
N GLU A 290 -9.97 45.94 11.51
CA GLU A 290 -9.20 45.08 12.41
C GLU A 290 -9.71 43.64 12.37
N LEU A 291 -11.04 43.46 12.23
CA LEU A 291 -11.59 42.14 11.95
C LEU A 291 -11.11 41.60 10.60
N GLU A 292 -11.04 42.46 9.59
CA GLU A 292 -10.52 42.11 8.26
C GLU A 292 -9.06 41.69 8.34
N GLU A 293 -8.23 42.42 9.07
CA GLU A 293 -6.83 42.09 9.32
C GLU A 293 -6.69 40.71 9.99
N ILE A 294 -7.45 40.44 11.05
CA ILE A 294 -7.46 39.14 11.73
C ILE A 294 -7.84 38.00 10.76
N VAL A 295 -8.82 38.24 9.88
CA VAL A 295 -9.28 37.24 8.90
C VAL A 295 -8.21 37.00 7.83
N ARG A 296 -7.58 38.06 7.31
CA ARG A 296 -6.49 37.96 6.33
C ARG A 296 -5.28 37.22 6.92
N GLU A 297 -4.89 37.53 8.15
CA GLU A 297 -3.82 36.78 8.84
C GLU A 297 -4.10 35.28 8.93
N LEU A 298 -5.37 34.88 9.14
CA LEU A 298 -5.74 33.47 9.19
C LEU A 298 -5.77 32.82 7.80
N LEU A 299 -6.11 33.57 6.75
CA LEU A 299 -6.07 33.09 5.36
C LEU A 299 -4.65 32.92 4.82
N ASP A 300 -3.74 33.81 5.23
CA ASP A 300 -2.33 33.80 4.82
C ASP A 300 -1.53 32.70 5.51
N ARG A 301 -2.01 32.24 6.67
CA ARG A 301 -1.48 31.04 7.33
C ARG A 301 -1.95 29.80 6.55
N ASP A 302 -1.04 28.84 6.31
CA ASP A 302 -1.37 27.54 5.73
C ASP A 302 -2.04 26.60 6.75
N VAL A 303 -3.08 27.09 7.43
CA VAL A 303 -3.90 26.34 8.38
C VAL A 303 -5.16 25.82 7.70
N ARG A 304 -5.68 24.69 8.18
CA ARG A 304 -6.93 24.11 7.66
C ARG A 304 -8.12 25.02 8.00
N TYR A 305 -9.11 25.02 7.13
CA TYR A 305 -10.27 25.93 7.22
C TYR A 305 -11.00 25.84 8.56
N GLY A 306 -11.23 24.62 9.06
CA GLY A 306 -11.88 24.39 10.36
C GLY A 306 -11.02 24.87 11.54
N ALA A 307 -9.71 24.64 11.49
CA ALA A 307 -8.80 25.12 12.54
C ALA A 307 -8.73 26.66 12.57
N ALA A 308 -8.69 27.31 11.40
CA ALA A 308 -8.77 28.76 11.30
C ALA A 308 -10.09 29.30 11.86
N ARG A 309 -11.21 28.66 11.49
CA ARG A 309 -12.54 28.97 11.99
C ARG A 309 -12.63 28.86 13.51
N ASP A 310 -12.05 27.82 14.10
CA ASP A 310 -12.08 27.58 15.55
C ASP A 310 -11.13 28.53 16.31
N ALA A 311 -10.07 29.00 15.66
CA ALA A 311 -9.16 30.01 16.20
C ALA A 311 -9.72 31.45 16.15
N LEU A 312 -10.58 31.75 15.17
CA LEU A 312 -11.13 33.10 14.95
C LEU A 312 -11.85 33.70 16.19
N PRO A 313 -12.74 32.97 16.91
CA PRO A 313 -13.33 33.48 18.15
C PRO A 313 -12.29 33.91 19.19
N GLN A 314 -11.18 33.17 19.32
CA GLN A 314 -10.12 33.48 20.27
C GLN A 314 -9.31 34.71 19.84
N ARG A 315 -9.06 34.87 18.53
CA ARG A 315 -8.42 36.08 17.97
C ARG A 315 -9.26 37.33 18.19
N ILE A 316 -10.57 37.24 17.91
CA ILE A 316 -11.53 38.32 18.17
C ILE A 316 -11.59 38.63 19.67
N ALA A 317 -11.62 37.61 20.52
CA ALA A 317 -11.63 37.79 21.97
C ALA A 317 -10.37 38.51 22.45
N HIS A 318 -9.19 38.13 21.95
CA HIS A 318 -7.95 38.82 22.26
C HIS A 318 -8.00 40.32 21.91
N ALA A 319 -8.53 40.67 20.74
CA ALA A 319 -8.72 42.07 20.34
C ALA A 319 -9.69 42.85 21.28
N VAL A 320 -10.69 42.18 21.86
CA VAL A 320 -11.54 42.76 22.92
C VAL A 320 -10.74 42.95 24.22
N LEU A 321 -9.92 41.97 24.60
CA LEU A 321 -9.13 42.00 25.83
C LEU A 321 -8.12 43.16 25.82
N VAL A 322 -7.42 43.38 24.70
CA VAL A 322 -6.51 44.53 24.56
C VAL A 322 -7.22 45.86 24.84
N ARG A 323 -8.50 46.00 24.44
CA ARG A 323 -9.30 47.18 24.75
C ARG A 323 -9.74 47.23 26.22
N MET A 324 -10.03 46.09 26.82
CA MET A 324 -10.32 45.98 28.26
C MET A 324 -9.12 46.46 29.08
N GLU A 325 -7.91 46.03 28.72
CA GLU A 325 -6.64 46.45 29.35
C GLU A 325 -6.40 47.96 29.21
N GLN A 326 -6.60 48.51 28.00
CA GLN A 326 -6.52 49.96 27.77
C GLN A 326 -7.53 50.75 28.60
N ALA A 327 -8.67 50.16 28.95
CA ALA A 327 -9.68 50.73 29.83
C ALA A 327 -9.44 50.43 31.33
N GLY A 328 -8.28 49.87 31.68
CA GLY A 328 -7.84 49.60 33.05
C GLY A 328 -8.36 48.30 33.67
N GLU A 329 -8.91 47.37 32.88
CA GLU A 329 -9.22 46.01 33.36
C GLU A 329 -7.98 45.10 33.30
N ALA A 330 -7.97 44.03 34.10
CA ALA A 330 -6.95 42.98 34.05
C ALA A 330 -7.62 41.64 33.69
N PRO A 331 -7.97 41.42 32.41
CA PRO A 331 -8.61 40.19 31.97
C PRO A 331 -7.65 38.99 32.02
N ASP A 332 -8.18 37.80 32.32
CA ASP A 332 -7.44 36.53 32.31
C ASP A 332 -7.96 35.58 31.20
N ASP A 333 -7.39 34.38 31.11
CA ASP A 333 -7.80 33.36 30.12
C ASP A 333 -9.29 32.99 30.24
N ARG A 334 -9.87 33.05 31.45
CA ARG A 334 -11.30 32.77 31.65
C ARG A 334 -12.16 33.86 31.04
N VAL A 335 -11.72 35.12 31.13
CA VAL A 335 -12.37 36.24 30.45
C VAL A 335 -12.29 36.09 28.94
N GLN A 336 -11.13 35.71 28.41
CA GLN A 336 -10.97 35.47 26.97
C GLN A 336 -11.94 34.40 26.46
N ASP A 337 -12.01 33.27 27.16
CA ASP A 337 -12.92 32.18 26.85
C ASP A 337 -14.40 32.59 26.91
N ALA A 338 -14.77 33.42 27.89
CA ALA A 338 -16.12 33.95 28.00
C ALA A 338 -16.47 34.89 26.82
N VAL A 339 -15.52 35.73 26.40
CA VAL A 339 -15.68 36.62 25.24
C VAL A 339 -15.77 35.80 23.95
N ALA A 340 -14.90 34.80 23.75
CA ALA A 340 -14.92 33.92 22.59
C ALA A 340 -16.26 33.17 22.45
N ARG A 341 -16.91 32.84 23.58
CA ARG A 341 -18.22 32.18 23.60
C ARG A 341 -19.41 33.14 23.47
N ASN A 342 -19.18 34.46 23.42
CA ASN A 342 -20.22 35.48 23.30
C ASN A 342 -21.04 35.31 22.00
N ALA A 343 -22.35 35.57 22.08
CA ALA A 343 -23.26 35.42 20.94
C ALA A 343 -22.89 36.31 19.75
N ALA A 344 -22.43 37.54 19.99
CA ALA A 344 -22.01 38.46 18.93
C ALA A 344 -20.75 37.94 18.20
N VAL A 345 -19.78 37.42 18.95
CA VAL A 345 -18.55 36.82 18.38
C VAL A 345 -18.90 35.58 17.56
N LYS A 346 -19.75 34.68 18.09
CA LYS A 346 -20.23 33.50 17.36
C LYS A 346 -20.99 33.86 16.07
N ALA A 347 -21.80 34.91 16.11
CA ALA A 347 -22.53 35.39 14.95
C ALA A 347 -21.58 35.96 13.88
N ALA A 348 -20.60 36.77 14.28
CA ALA A 348 -19.57 37.28 13.39
C ALA A 348 -18.76 36.14 12.74
N VAL A 349 -18.31 35.17 13.53
CA VAL A 349 -17.58 33.98 13.03
C VAL A 349 -18.44 33.18 12.05
N LYS A 350 -19.74 33.00 12.33
CA LYS A 350 -20.65 32.29 11.42
C LYS A 350 -20.84 33.03 10.09
N ALA A 351 -20.87 34.36 10.10
CA ALA A 351 -21.03 35.18 8.90
C ALA A 351 -19.74 35.25 8.07
N VAL A 352 -18.60 35.44 8.73
CA VAL A 352 -17.28 35.58 8.11
C VAL A 352 -16.71 34.24 7.67
N TRP A 353 -16.88 33.19 8.49
CA TRP A 353 -16.23 31.89 8.33
C TRP A 353 -17.24 30.75 8.59
N PRO A 354 -18.25 30.59 7.70
CA PRO A 354 -19.29 29.58 7.89
C PRO A 354 -18.72 28.15 7.86
N PRO A 355 -19.34 27.17 8.55
CA PRO A 355 -18.91 25.78 8.43
C PRO A 355 -19.09 25.27 6.99
N VAL A 356 -18.13 24.47 6.51
CA VAL A 356 -18.14 23.87 5.17
C VAL A 356 -18.29 22.36 5.32
N ASP A 357 -19.23 21.78 4.57
CA ASP A 357 -19.40 20.34 4.44
C ASP A 357 -18.67 19.89 3.16
N PRO A 358 -17.63 19.04 3.25
CA PRO A 358 -16.81 18.64 2.11
C PRO A 358 -17.61 17.98 0.98
N ALA A 359 -18.53 17.07 1.31
CA ALA A 359 -19.30 16.34 0.30
C ALA A 359 -20.31 17.26 -0.42
N ARG A 360 -20.92 18.21 0.28
CA ARG A 360 -21.77 19.24 -0.35
C ARG A 360 -20.98 20.21 -1.22
N LEU A 361 -19.77 20.57 -0.79
CA LEU A 361 -18.87 21.43 -1.57
C LEU A 361 -18.52 20.75 -2.90
N VAL A 362 -18.02 19.51 -2.85
CA VAL A 362 -17.68 18.74 -4.06
C VAL A 362 -18.91 18.51 -4.91
N LEU A 363 -20.07 18.22 -4.31
CA LEU A 363 -21.32 18.08 -5.06
C LEU A 363 -21.64 19.35 -5.86
N ARG A 364 -21.56 20.51 -5.21
CA ARG A 364 -21.78 21.80 -5.88
C ARG A 364 -20.75 22.02 -6.98
N LEU A 365 -19.47 21.77 -6.70
CA LEU A 365 -18.39 21.91 -7.67
C LEU A 365 -18.63 21.08 -8.94
N LEU A 366 -19.15 19.86 -8.81
CA LEU A 366 -19.43 19.00 -9.95
C LEU A 366 -20.83 19.21 -10.57
N SER A 367 -21.70 20.02 -9.97
CA SER A 367 -23.08 20.23 -10.43
C SER A 367 -23.37 21.64 -10.95
N ASP A 368 -22.54 22.62 -10.59
CA ASP A 368 -22.73 24.04 -10.88
C ASP A 368 -21.57 24.52 -11.77
N ALA A 369 -21.85 24.69 -13.06
CA ALA A 369 -20.84 25.03 -14.06
C ALA A 369 -20.19 26.40 -13.81
N GLU A 370 -20.94 27.40 -13.34
CA GLU A 370 -20.39 28.72 -13.02
C GLU A 370 -19.50 28.63 -11.78
N PHE A 371 -19.91 27.87 -10.77
CA PHE A 371 -19.09 27.65 -9.59
C PHE A 371 -17.80 26.88 -9.94
N LEU A 372 -17.85 25.85 -10.79
CA LEU A 372 -16.65 25.17 -11.26
C LEU A 372 -15.72 26.13 -12.00
N ALA A 373 -16.24 26.86 -12.99
CA ALA A 373 -15.45 27.78 -13.80
C ALA A 373 -14.74 28.85 -12.96
N ALA A 374 -15.43 29.43 -11.97
CA ALA A 374 -14.85 30.44 -11.09
C ALA A 374 -13.66 29.94 -10.27
N HIS A 375 -13.65 28.66 -9.86
CA HIS A 375 -12.60 28.09 -9.02
C HIS A 375 -11.54 27.32 -9.81
N ALA A 376 -11.85 26.93 -11.04
CA ALA A 376 -10.95 26.29 -11.99
C ALA A 376 -10.26 27.27 -12.95
N ASP A 377 -10.53 28.57 -12.85
CA ASP A 377 -9.95 29.60 -13.71
C ASP A 377 -8.41 29.57 -13.70
N GLY A 378 -7.84 29.48 -14.90
CA GLY A 378 -6.40 29.32 -15.14
C GLY A 378 -5.80 27.96 -14.73
N ILE A 379 -6.62 26.98 -14.33
CA ILE A 379 -6.17 25.64 -13.88
C ILE A 379 -6.67 24.54 -14.82
N LEU A 380 -7.97 24.51 -15.10
CA LEU A 380 -8.60 23.55 -16.00
C LEU A 380 -9.12 24.25 -17.25
N THR A 381 -8.98 23.61 -18.39
CA THR A 381 -9.56 24.07 -19.65
C THR A 381 -11.10 23.94 -19.63
N ALA A 382 -11.78 24.65 -20.53
CA ALA A 382 -13.24 24.55 -20.65
C ALA A 382 -13.71 23.12 -21.01
N GLU A 383 -12.92 22.36 -21.76
CA GLU A 383 -13.21 20.97 -22.12
C GLU A 383 -13.07 20.03 -20.91
N GLU A 384 -11.99 20.18 -20.13
CA GLU A 384 -11.81 19.44 -18.88
C GLU A 384 -12.94 19.73 -17.89
N GLN A 385 -13.33 21.00 -17.74
CA GLN A 385 -14.46 21.40 -16.90
C GLN A 385 -15.76 20.73 -17.35
N ALA A 386 -16.07 20.75 -18.66
CA ALA A 386 -17.26 20.10 -19.20
C ALA A 386 -17.25 18.58 -18.99
N THR A 387 -16.06 17.95 -19.02
CA THR A 387 -15.89 16.50 -18.88
C THR A 387 -16.23 16.01 -17.46
N ILE A 388 -15.95 16.80 -16.42
CA ILE A 388 -16.16 16.39 -15.02
C ILE A 388 -17.52 16.83 -14.45
N LEU A 389 -18.28 17.66 -15.16
CA LEU A 389 -19.61 18.09 -14.72
C LEU A 389 -20.60 16.93 -14.76
N LEU A 390 -21.39 16.81 -13.70
CA LEU A 390 -22.47 15.82 -13.60
C LEU A 390 -23.57 16.20 -14.60
N PRO A 391 -23.95 15.31 -15.53
CA PRO A 391 -24.95 15.61 -16.56
C PRO A 391 -26.34 15.87 -15.97
N LYS A 392 -26.62 15.33 -14.78
CA LYS A 392 -27.86 15.58 -14.04
C LYS A 392 -27.53 15.86 -12.57
N PRO A 393 -27.79 17.09 -12.08
CA PRO A 393 -27.49 17.43 -10.69
C PRO A 393 -28.39 16.61 -9.75
N PRO A 394 -27.81 15.84 -8.82
CA PRO A 394 -28.58 15.09 -7.86
C PRO A 394 -29.21 16.02 -6.81
N ARG A 395 -30.26 15.55 -6.13
CA ARG A 395 -31.00 16.35 -5.14
C ARG A 395 -30.23 16.61 -3.84
N GLY A 396 -29.11 15.92 -3.65
CA GLY A 396 -28.23 16.04 -2.48
C GLY A 396 -27.25 14.88 -2.38
N VAL A 397 -26.35 14.98 -1.40
CA VAL A 397 -25.20 14.08 -1.20
C VAL A 397 -25.58 12.59 -1.17
N LYS A 398 -26.68 12.21 -0.51
CA LYS A 398 -27.12 10.81 -0.41
C LYS A 398 -27.69 10.24 -1.71
N SER A 399 -28.15 11.10 -2.61
CA SER A 399 -28.76 10.70 -3.89
C SER A 399 -27.80 10.77 -5.07
N ALA A 400 -26.61 11.32 -4.85
CA ALA A 400 -25.57 11.39 -5.88
C ALA A 400 -25.02 9.99 -6.16
N GLN A 401 -24.77 9.73 -7.44
CA GLN A 401 -24.06 8.52 -7.89
C GLN A 401 -22.56 8.82 -7.86
N TRP A 402 -21.98 8.82 -6.67
CA TRP A 402 -20.57 9.11 -6.49
C TRP A 402 -19.70 8.06 -7.17
N SER A 403 -18.69 8.53 -7.89
CA SER A 403 -17.63 7.67 -8.44
C SER A 403 -16.48 7.49 -7.43
N PRO A 404 -15.57 6.52 -7.66
CA PRO A 404 -14.33 6.42 -6.89
C PRO A 404 -13.49 7.72 -6.91
N ALA A 405 -13.40 8.38 -8.07
CA ALA A 405 -12.63 9.63 -8.20
C ALA A 405 -13.26 10.77 -7.39
N ASP A 406 -14.60 10.85 -7.30
CA ASP A 406 -15.28 11.83 -6.46
C ASP A 406 -14.97 11.64 -4.97
N ALA A 407 -14.89 10.39 -4.51
CA ALA A 407 -14.56 10.09 -3.12
C ALA A 407 -13.16 10.61 -2.74
N VAL A 408 -12.20 10.53 -3.67
CA VAL A 408 -10.86 11.10 -3.49
C VAL A 408 -10.90 12.64 -3.41
N LEU A 409 -11.71 13.31 -4.23
CA LEU A 409 -11.92 14.76 -4.14
C LEU A 409 -12.54 15.16 -2.80
N ILE A 410 -13.51 14.38 -2.31
CA ILE A 410 -14.14 14.59 -1.00
C ILE A 410 -13.12 14.39 0.13
N ASP A 411 -12.21 13.41 0.02
CA ASP A 411 -11.13 13.23 1.00
C ASP A 411 -10.16 14.42 1.03
N GLU A 412 -9.81 15.00 -0.12
CA GLU A 412 -9.00 16.23 -0.18
C GLU A 412 -9.74 17.42 0.44
N ALA A 413 -11.00 17.62 0.06
CA ALA A 413 -11.84 18.68 0.65
C ALA A 413 -12.00 18.49 2.16
N THR A 414 -12.11 17.25 2.63
CA THR A 414 -12.18 16.92 4.05
C THR A 414 -10.92 17.34 4.77
N ASP A 415 -9.73 17.06 4.23
CA ASP A 415 -8.47 17.49 4.83
C ASP A 415 -8.26 19.02 4.81
N LEU A 416 -8.68 19.68 3.73
CA LEU A 416 -8.68 21.14 3.64
C LEU A 416 -9.55 21.78 4.72
N VAL A 417 -10.63 21.12 5.14
CA VAL A 417 -11.51 21.55 6.24
C VAL A 417 -10.97 21.13 7.60
N GLN A 418 -10.64 19.85 7.78
CA GLN A 418 -10.16 19.25 9.01
C GLN A 418 -8.96 18.35 8.73
N ARG A 419 -7.84 18.64 9.38
CA ARG A 419 -6.58 17.93 9.15
C ARG A 419 -6.75 16.42 9.33
N THR A 420 -6.36 15.64 8.31
CA THR A 420 -6.28 14.19 8.42
C THR A 420 -5.17 13.77 9.40
N HIS A 421 -5.45 12.79 10.26
CA HIS A 421 -4.48 12.25 11.20
C HIS A 421 -3.34 11.51 10.47
N SER A 422 -2.10 11.76 10.87
CA SER A 422 -0.92 11.07 10.33
C SER A 422 -0.57 9.84 11.16
N LEU A 423 -0.29 8.75 10.47
CA LEU A 423 0.25 7.52 11.02
C LEU A 423 1.78 7.58 11.12
N GLY A 424 2.36 6.61 11.84
CA GLY A 424 3.81 6.47 12.00
C GLY A 424 4.48 5.92 10.75
N HIS A 425 3.85 4.93 10.12
CA HIS A 425 4.34 4.31 8.88
C HIS A 425 3.20 3.82 7.98
N VAL A 426 3.36 3.96 6.67
CA VAL A 426 2.40 3.46 5.66
C VAL A 426 3.13 2.63 4.62
N VAL A 427 2.68 1.40 4.36
CA VAL A 427 3.09 0.64 3.18
C VAL A 427 2.06 0.84 2.08
N LEU A 428 2.54 1.07 0.87
CA LEU A 428 1.72 1.29 -0.30
C LEU A 428 2.19 0.35 -1.40
N ASP A 429 1.44 -0.72 -1.67
CA ASP A 429 1.74 -1.66 -2.77
C ASP A 429 0.99 -1.30 -4.05
N GLU A 430 1.53 -1.75 -5.19
CA GLU A 430 1.07 -1.45 -6.54
C GLU A 430 0.87 0.05 -6.80
N ALA A 431 1.75 0.86 -6.22
CA ALA A 431 1.60 2.30 -6.18
C ALA A 431 1.53 2.95 -7.58
N GLN A 432 2.12 2.34 -8.60
CA GLN A 432 2.18 2.88 -9.96
C GLN A 432 0.80 3.10 -10.62
N ASP A 433 -0.26 2.47 -10.12
CA ASP A 433 -1.62 2.62 -10.66
C ASP A 433 -2.40 3.79 -10.02
N LEU A 434 -1.84 4.43 -9.00
CA LEU A 434 -2.53 5.50 -8.29
C LEU A 434 -2.49 6.81 -9.07
N SER A 435 -3.60 7.53 -9.05
CA SER A 435 -3.65 8.89 -9.56
C SER A 435 -2.91 9.85 -8.63
N PRO A 436 -2.46 11.02 -9.13
CA PRO A 436 -1.89 12.06 -8.29
C PRO A 436 -2.73 12.40 -7.05
N MET A 437 -4.06 12.49 -7.18
CA MET A 437 -4.96 12.74 -6.05
C MET A 437 -5.04 11.57 -5.06
N GLN A 438 -4.93 10.32 -5.53
CA GLN A 438 -4.83 9.16 -4.64
C GLN A 438 -3.51 9.14 -3.86
N TYR A 439 -2.37 9.49 -4.49
CA TYR A 439 -1.11 9.68 -3.77
C TYR A 439 -1.22 10.75 -2.68
N ARG A 440 -1.90 11.86 -2.96
CA ARG A 440 -2.16 12.90 -1.95
C ARG A 440 -3.01 12.36 -0.80
N ALA A 441 -4.03 11.55 -1.10
CA ALA A 441 -4.84 10.89 -0.07
C ALA A 441 -3.98 10.02 0.85
N VAL A 442 -3.10 9.19 0.31
CA VAL A 442 -2.16 8.39 1.10
C VAL A 442 -1.17 9.29 1.86
N GLY A 443 -0.59 10.28 1.18
CA GLY A 443 0.41 11.21 1.72
C GLY A 443 -0.07 11.97 2.95
N ARG A 444 -1.35 12.35 3.01
CA ARG A 444 -1.97 12.96 4.19
C ARG A 444 -1.86 12.08 5.44
N ARG A 445 -2.02 10.76 5.29
CA ARG A 445 -1.91 9.77 6.39
C ARG A 445 -0.48 9.43 6.76
N CYS A 446 0.53 9.93 6.04
CA CYS A 446 1.93 9.80 6.46
C CYS A 446 2.66 11.16 6.43
N SER A 447 1.95 12.26 6.60
CA SER A 447 2.52 13.61 6.53
C SER A 447 3.66 13.83 7.53
N THR A 448 3.56 13.29 8.76
CA THR A 448 4.64 13.30 9.77
C THR A 448 5.33 11.94 9.95
N GLY A 449 4.82 10.90 9.29
CA GLY A 449 5.37 9.55 9.31
C GLY A 449 6.30 9.28 8.12
N SER A 450 6.65 8.01 7.92
CA SER A 450 7.34 7.54 6.71
C SER A 450 6.46 6.61 5.89
N ALA A 451 6.89 6.29 4.68
CA ALA A 451 6.22 5.32 3.83
C ALA A 451 7.21 4.30 3.24
N THR A 452 6.70 3.11 2.93
CA THR A 452 7.35 2.14 2.06
C THR A 452 6.47 2.00 0.83
N VAL A 453 6.88 2.63 -0.27
CA VAL A 453 6.17 2.57 -1.56
C VAL A 453 6.73 1.39 -2.34
N LEU A 454 5.86 0.54 -2.87
CA LEU A 454 6.24 -0.63 -3.66
C LEU A 454 5.51 -0.57 -4.99
N GLY A 455 6.20 -0.91 -6.06
CA GLY A 455 5.57 -1.00 -7.36
C GLY A 455 6.51 -1.33 -8.50
N ASP A 456 5.91 -1.36 -9.69
CA ASP A 456 6.62 -1.51 -10.95
C ASP A 456 6.03 -0.58 -12.01
N LEU A 457 6.76 0.45 -12.42
CA LEU A 457 6.32 1.39 -13.47
C LEU A 457 5.94 0.68 -14.78
N ALA A 458 6.55 -0.46 -15.09
CA ALA A 458 6.21 -1.24 -16.29
C ALA A 458 4.82 -1.91 -16.20
N GLN A 459 4.26 -2.06 -14.99
CA GLN A 459 2.94 -2.63 -14.72
C GLN A 459 1.87 -1.56 -14.44
N GLY A 460 2.12 -0.30 -14.81
CA GLY A 460 1.13 0.78 -14.70
C GLY A 460 0.04 0.65 -15.76
N THR A 461 -1.16 0.22 -15.38
CA THR A 461 -2.24 -0.13 -16.32
C THR A 461 -3.44 0.80 -16.29
N THR A 462 -3.46 1.76 -15.36
CA THR A 462 -4.50 2.80 -15.32
C THR A 462 -4.18 3.93 -16.30
N PRO A 463 -5.20 4.67 -16.80
CA PRO A 463 -4.98 5.82 -17.68
C PRO A 463 -4.13 6.94 -17.06
N TRP A 464 -4.09 7.01 -15.73
CA TRP A 464 -3.32 7.96 -14.93
C TRP A 464 -2.08 7.33 -14.27
N ALA A 465 -1.66 6.16 -14.75
CA ALA A 465 -0.51 5.46 -14.19
C ALA A 465 0.73 6.36 -14.18
N THR A 466 1.46 6.32 -13.07
CA THR A 466 2.63 7.15 -12.82
C THR A 466 3.67 7.02 -13.93
N ALA A 467 4.16 8.17 -14.41
CA ALA A 467 5.25 8.20 -15.39
C ALA A 467 6.63 8.01 -14.75
N SER A 468 6.83 8.51 -13.52
CA SER A 468 8.08 8.37 -12.78
C SER A 468 7.87 8.36 -11.27
N TRP A 469 8.73 7.68 -10.52
CA TRP A 469 8.65 7.69 -9.05
C TRP A 469 8.87 9.08 -8.45
N ALA A 470 9.70 9.93 -9.06
CA ALA A 470 9.91 11.29 -8.58
C ALA A 470 8.60 12.11 -8.55
N GLU A 471 7.77 11.98 -9.58
CA GLU A 471 6.46 12.61 -9.66
C GLU A 471 5.49 12.04 -8.60
N ALA A 472 5.37 10.71 -8.53
CA ALA A 472 4.53 10.03 -7.54
C ALA A 472 4.90 10.42 -6.10
N LEU A 473 6.19 10.43 -5.78
CA LEU A 473 6.72 10.78 -4.47
C LEU A 473 6.51 12.26 -4.14
N SER A 474 6.54 13.15 -5.13
CA SER A 474 6.13 14.55 -4.96
C SER A 474 4.66 14.65 -4.57
N HIS A 475 3.77 13.93 -5.26
CA HIS A 475 2.34 13.91 -4.93
C HIS A 475 2.05 13.27 -3.56
N LEU A 476 2.85 12.27 -3.16
CA LEU A 476 2.81 11.68 -1.82
C LEU A 476 3.31 12.63 -0.72
N GLY A 477 3.98 13.74 -1.08
CA GLY A 477 4.60 14.66 -0.12
C GLY A 477 5.91 14.14 0.46
N LYS A 478 6.62 13.28 -0.28
CA LYS A 478 7.91 12.67 0.08
C LYS A 478 8.95 12.78 -1.07
N PRO A 479 9.20 13.97 -1.63
CA PRO A 479 10.06 14.12 -2.82
C PRO A 479 11.51 13.69 -2.61
N GLU A 480 11.99 13.65 -1.36
CA GLU A 480 13.35 13.22 -0.99
C GLU A 480 13.46 11.71 -0.70
N ALA A 481 12.41 10.93 -0.96
CA ALA A 481 12.44 9.50 -0.72
C ALA A 481 13.47 8.79 -1.61
N ALA A 482 14.19 7.83 -1.02
CA ALA A 482 15.13 6.99 -1.76
C ALA A 482 14.38 6.04 -2.68
N VAL A 483 14.82 5.91 -3.93
CA VAL A 483 14.31 4.92 -4.88
C VAL A 483 15.33 3.80 -4.99
N GLU A 484 14.95 2.61 -4.52
CA GLU A 484 15.76 1.40 -4.54
C GLU A 484 15.22 0.46 -5.62
N GLU A 485 16.09 -0.02 -6.50
CA GLU A 485 15.71 -0.92 -7.61
C GLU A 485 16.09 -2.36 -7.30
N LEU A 486 15.11 -3.27 -7.38
CA LEU A 486 15.32 -4.71 -7.32
C LEU A 486 15.43 -5.26 -8.74
N THR A 487 16.65 -5.61 -9.15
CA THR A 487 16.94 -6.10 -10.52
C THR A 487 16.99 -7.61 -10.63
N ALA A 488 17.08 -8.35 -9.52
CA ALA A 488 17.11 -9.81 -9.51
C ALA A 488 15.72 -10.42 -9.24
N GLY A 489 15.23 -11.19 -10.20
CA GLY A 489 13.99 -11.96 -10.10
C GLY A 489 14.27 -13.39 -9.69
N PHE A 490 13.47 -13.91 -8.75
CA PHE A 490 13.64 -15.27 -8.22
C PHE A 490 12.43 -16.17 -8.48
N ARG A 491 11.25 -15.57 -8.77
CA ARG A 491 10.01 -16.35 -9.01
C ARG A 491 9.81 -16.74 -10.46
N VAL A 492 9.88 -15.76 -11.37
CA VAL A 492 9.54 -15.96 -12.78
C VAL A 492 10.71 -16.64 -13.51
N PRO A 493 10.50 -17.70 -14.32
CA PRO A 493 11.58 -18.38 -15.01
C PRO A 493 12.27 -17.48 -16.04
N ARG A 494 13.57 -17.71 -16.29
CA ARG A 494 14.37 -16.90 -17.20
C ARG A 494 13.79 -16.80 -18.62
N GLU A 495 13.29 -17.90 -19.18
CA GLU A 495 12.70 -17.89 -20.53
C GLU A 495 11.47 -16.98 -20.61
N VAL A 496 10.59 -17.05 -19.60
CA VAL A 496 9.37 -16.25 -19.53
C VAL A 496 9.69 -14.77 -19.37
N ILE A 497 10.55 -14.40 -18.41
CA ILE A 497 10.87 -12.99 -18.18
C ILE A 497 11.66 -12.40 -19.36
N ALA A 498 12.53 -13.17 -20.00
CA ALA A 498 13.27 -12.71 -21.18
C ALA A 498 12.33 -12.47 -22.37
N TYR A 499 11.32 -13.31 -22.55
CA TYR A 499 10.30 -13.12 -23.57
C TYR A 499 9.43 -11.89 -23.29
N ALA A 500 8.92 -11.74 -22.07
CA ALA A 500 8.13 -10.57 -21.67
C ALA A 500 8.94 -9.26 -21.74
N SER A 501 10.24 -9.31 -21.41
CA SER A 501 11.12 -8.14 -21.42
C SER A 501 11.32 -7.52 -22.81
N ARG A 502 10.98 -8.23 -23.89
CA ARG A 502 10.96 -7.66 -25.25
C ARG A 502 9.97 -6.50 -25.39
N LEU A 503 8.94 -6.44 -24.53
CA LEU A 503 7.96 -5.36 -24.50
C LEU A 503 8.46 -4.09 -23.81
N LEU A 504 9.41 -4.23 -22.86
CA LEU A 504 9.86 -3.13 -21.99
C LEU A 504 10.33 -1.88 -22.75
N PRO A 505 11.16 -1.97 -23.81
CA PRO A 505 11.65 -0.78 -24.52
C PRO A 505 10.54 0.06 -25.16
N HIS A 506 9.38 -0.54 -25.44
CA HIS A 506 8.26 0.13 -26.10
C HIS A 506 7.25 0.71 -25.10
N MET A 507 7.09 0.06 -23.95
CA MET A 507 6.07 0.45 -22.97
C MET A 507 6.61 1.27 -21.79
N SER A 508 7.89 1.11 -21.45
CA SER A 508 8.57 1.83 -20.36
C SER A 508 10.05 2.06 -20.68
N PRO A 509 10.37 2.99 -21.60
CA PRO A 509 11.76 3.30 -21.95
C PRO A 509 12.55 3.77 -20.72
N GLY A 510 13.75 3.23 -20.53
CA GLY A 510 14.65 3.59 -19.42
C GLY A 510 14.56 2.68 -18.20
N LEU A 511 13.60 1.75 -18.15
CA LEU A 511 13.53 0.76 -17.07
C LEU A 511 14.50 -0.40 -17.32
N ALA A 512 15.31 -0.75 -16.33
CA ALA A 512 16.20 -1.90 -16.43
C ALA A 512 15.38 -3.22 -16.44
N PRO A 513 15.68 -4.17 -17.34
CA PRO A 513 15.01 -5.47 -17.32
C PRO A 513 15.43 -6.26 -16.08
N VAL A 514 14.48 -6.98 -15.49
CA VAL A 514 14.75 -7.90 -14.38
C VAL A 514 15.49 -9.13 -14.92
N SER A 515 16.65 -9.43 -14.34
CA SER A 515 17.36 -10.67 -14.60
C SER A 515 16.82 -11.77 -13.69
N SER A 516 16.30 -12.87 -14.27
CA SER A 516 15.92 -14.03 -13.48
C SER A 516 17.09 -15.00 -13.30
N VAL A 517 17.36 -15.37 -12.06
CA VAL A 517 18.33 -16.41 -11.71
C VAL A 517 17.76 -17.82 -11.88
N ARG A 518 16.45 -17.96 -12.12
CA ARG A 518 15.76 -19.24 -12.21
C ARG A 518 15.84 -19.83 -13.62
N GLU A 519 16.45 -21.00 -13.72
CA GLU A 519 16.50 -21.80 -14.96
C GLU A 519 15.48 -22.93 -14.88
N ASN A 520 14.47 -22.88 -15.75
CA ASN A 520 13.53 -23.98 -15.94
C ASN A 520 13.34 -24.20 -17.45
N PRO A 521 14.15 -25.06 -18.07
CA PRO A 521 14.09 -25.29 -19.51
C PRO A 521 12.71 -25.75 -19.96
N GLY A 522 12.18 -25.15 -21.03
CA GLY A 522 10.82 -25.47 -21.52
C GLY A 522 9.71 -24.88 -20.67
N SER A 523 10.02 -23.85 -19.89
CA SER A 523 9.02 -23.05 -19.17
C SER A 523 8.25 -22.11 -20.09
N LEU A 524 8.71 -21.87 -21.32
CA LEU A 524 7.99 -21.10 -22.33
C LEU A 524 7.63 -21.96 -23.55
N SER A 525 6.35 -21.93 -23.93
CA SER A 525 5.85 -22.52 -25.17
C SER A 525 4.97 -21.53 -25.92
N VAL A 526 5.35 -21.15 -27.14
CA VAL A 526 4.53 -20.28 -28.03
C VAL A 526 4.05 -21.09 -29.22
N ARG A 527 2.73 -21.19 -29.42
CA ARG A 527 2.12 -22.07 -30.44
C ARG A 527 1.16 -21.28 -31.32
N ALA A 528 1.44 -21.24 -32.62
CA ALA A 528 0.48 -20.81 -33.63
C ALA A 528 -0.51 -21.95 -33.91
N VAL A 529 -1.81 -21.67 -33.84
CA VAL A 529 -2.88 -22.68 -33.96
C VAL A 529 -3.93 -22.26 -34.98
N SER A 530 -4.73 -23.21 -35.47
CA SER A 530 -5.84 -22.94 -36.38
C SER A 530 -7.20 -22.85 -35.68
N ASP A 531 -7.37 -23.59 -34.59
CA ASP A 531 -8.56 -23.57 -33.73
C ASP A 531 -8.11 -23.16 -32.32
N LEU A 532 -8.38 -21.90 -31.97
CA LEU A 532 -7.90 -21.30 -30.73
C LEU A 532 -8.58 -21.91 -29.51
N ASP A 533 -9.91 -22.02 -29.51
CA ASP A 533 -10.70 -22.48 -28.36
C ASP A 533 -10.32 -23.93 -28.01
N ALA A 534 -10.23 -24.81 -29.01
CA ALA A 534 -9.83 -26.20 -28.80
C ALA A 534 -8.38 -26.31 -28.29
N ALA A 535 -7.47 -25.50 -28.83
CA ALA A 535 -6.08 -25.48 -28.40
C ALA A 535 -5.92 -24.96 -26.96
N VAL A 536 -6.68 -23.94 -26.58
CA VAL A 536 -6.68 -23.37 -25.21
C VAL A 536 -7.14 -24.42 -24.21
N VAL A 537 -8.28 -25.08 -24.47
CA VAL A 537 -8.78 -26.16 -23.61
C VAL A 537 -7.75 -27.29 -23.49
N SER A 538 -7.13 -27.68 -24.60
CA SER A 538 -6.08 -28.71 -24.60
C SER A 538 -4.85 -28.30 -23.78
N ALA A 539 -4.43 -27.04 -23.85
CA ALA A 539 -3.30 -26.53 -23.06
C ALA A 539 -3.63 -26.43 -21.56
N CYS A 540 -4.88 -26.11 -21.20
CA CYS A 540 -5.35 -26.17 -19.82
C CYS A 540 -5.30 -27.61 -19.28
N LEU A 541 -5.78 -28.59 -20.06
CA LEU A 541 -5.69 -30.02 -19.72
C LEU A 541 -4.24 -30.48 -19.54
N GLU A 542 -3.34 -30.10 -20.46
CA GLU A 542 -1.91 -30.40 -20.37
C GLU A 542 -1.32 -29.84 -19.06
N SER A 543 -1.65 -28.59 -18.72
CA SER A 543 -1.17 -27.92 -17.50
C SER A 543 -1.72 -28.56 -16.23
N LEU A 544 -2.98 -29.02 -16.25
CA LEU A 544 -3.62 -29.73 -15.14
C LEU A 544 -2.97 -31.09 -14.83
N THR A 545 -2.17 -31.67 -15.72
CA THR A 545 -1.38 -32.88 -15.39
C THR A 545 -0.26 -32.63 -14.39
N ARG A 546 0.12 -31.36 -14.20
CA ARG A 546 1.17 -30.91 -13.28
C ARG A 546 0.55 -30.40 -11.98
N GLU A 547 1.28 -30.46 -10.88
CA GLU A 547 0.87 -29.84 -9.60
C GLU A 547 0.93 -28.31 -9.68
N GLY A 548 0.08 -27.63 -8.92
CA GLY A 548 0.03 -26.16 -8.87
C GLY A 548 -1.23 -25.54 -9.47
N SER A 549 -1.34 -24.21 -9.38
CA SER A 549 -2.46 -23.43 -9.91
C SER A 549 -2.29 -23.10 -11.39
N ILE A 550 -3.40 -22.99 -12.12
CA ILE A 550 -3.41 -22.67 -13.55
C ILE A 550 -4.26 -21.41 -13.78
N GLY A 551 -3.66 -20.37 -14.37
CA GLY A 551 -4.36 -19.19 -14.84
C GLY A 551 -4.57 -19.24 -16.34
N LEU A 552 -5.83 -19.36 -16.79
CA LEU A 552 -6.18 -19.09 -18.18
C LEU A 552 -6.46 -17.60 -18.33
N ILE A 553 -5.52 -16.86 -18.91
CA ILE A 553 -5.63 -15.41 -19.10
C ILE A 553 -6.07 -15.12 -20.54
N ALA A 554 -7.09 -14.28 -20.70
CA ALA A 554 -7.61 -13.88 -22.01
C ALA A 554 -8.07 -12.42 -21.99
N SER A 555 -8.22 -11.81 -23.18
CA SER A 555 -8.93 -10.53 -23.27
C SER A 555 -10.35 -10.65 -22.70
N ASP A 556 -10.86 -9.59 -22.06
CA ASP A 556 -12.16 -9.60 -21.37
C ASP A 556 -13.31 -10.06 -22.29
N ALA A 557 -13.26 -9.67 -23.57
CA ALA A 557 -14.25 -10.06 -24.58
C ALA A 557 -14.25 -11.58 -24.89
N ARG A 558 -13.14 -12.28 -24.65
CA ARG A 558 -12.98 -13.72 -24.90
C ARG A 558 -13.44 -14.59 -23.74
N VAL A 559 -13.56 -14.02 -22.54
CA VAL A 559 -13.92 -14.74 -21.31
C VAL A 559 -15.24 -15.53 -21.45
N PRO A 560 -16.35 -14.96 -21.98
CA PRO A 560 -17.60 -15.71 -22.13
C PRO A 560 -17.49 -16.92 -23.07
N ALA A 561 -16.70 -16.81 -24.15
CA ALA A 561 -16.50 -17.90 -25.10
C ALA A 561 -15.67 -19.02 -24.49
N LEU A 562 -14.58 -18.68 -23.80
CA LEU A 562 -13.73 -19.64 -23.10
C LEU A 562 -14.46 -20.33 -21.94
N ALA A 563 -15.31 -19.60 -21.20
CA ALA A 563 -16.17 -20.17 -20.18
C ALA A 563 -17.10 -21.27 -20.75
N ALA A 564 -17.71 -21.02 -21.92
CA ALA A 564 -18.54 -22.00 -22.60
C ALA A 564 -17.72 -23.20 -23.10
N ALA A 565 -16.51 -22.98 -23.61
CA ALA A 565 -15.61 -24.03 -24.08
C ALA A 565 -15.14 -24.94 -22.92
N LEU A 566 -14.74 -24.35 -21.79
CA LEU A 566 -14.36 -25.09 -20.57
C LEU A 566 -15.54 -25.91 -20.03
N ALA A 567 -16.73 -25.32 -19.96
CA ALA A 567 -17.95 -26.02 -19.53
C ALA A 567 -18.28 -27.21 -20.46
N SER A 568 -18.15 -27.03 -21.77
CA SER A 568 -18.37 -28.09 -22.76
C SER A 568 -17.35 -29.24 -22.62
N ALA A 569 -16.13 -28.92 -22.19
CA ALA A 569 -15.08 -29.89 -21.89
C ALA A 569 -15.20 -30.53 -20.50
N GLY A 570 -16.17 -30.10 -19.67
CA GLY A 570 -16.35 -30.59 -18.31
C GLY A 570 -15.26 -30.14 -17.33
N LEU A 571 -14.58 -29.02 -17.62
CA LEU A 571 -13.52 -28.47 -16.77
C LEU A 571 -14.09 -27.49 -15.76
N PRO A 572 -14.08 -27.80 -14.45
CA PRO A 572 -14.42 -26.81 -13.43
C PRO A 572 -13.34 -25.73 -13.41
N TYR A 573 -13.77 -24.48 -13.23
CA TYR A 573 -12.88 -23.35 -13.09
C TYR A 573 -13.40 -22.39 -12.02
N LEU A 574 -12.48 -21.60 -11.50
CA LEU A 574 -12.72 -20.57 -10.50
C LEU A 574 -12.79 -19.19 -11.14
N SER A 575 -13.41 -18.26 -10.43
CA SER A 575 -13.32 -16.83 -10.72
C SER A 575 -12.02 -16.24 -10.15
N PRO A 576 -11.50 -15.14 -10.70
CA PRO A 576 -10.33 -14.45 -10.15
C PRO A 576 -10.53 -14.10 -8.68
N GLY A 577 -9.55 -14.43 -7.83
CA GLY A 577 -9.58 -14.15 -6.39
C GLY A 577 -10.19 -15.26 -5.52
N GLU A 578 -10.75 -16.32 -6.10
CA GLU A 578 -11.14 -17.52 -5.36
C GLU A 578 -9.92 -18.43 -5.09
N GLU A 579 -9.86 -19.07 -3.92
CA GLU A 579 -8.77 -19.98 -3.57
C GLU A 579 -8.91 -21.33 -4.28
N THR A 580 -7.80 -21.83 -4.84
CA THR A 580 -7.75 -23.15 -5.47
C THR A 580 -7.96 -24.26 -4.44
N THR A 581 -8.68 -25.30 -4.83
CA THR A 581 -8.82 -26.53 -4.06
C THR A 581 -8.07 -27.68 -4.74
N PRO A 582 -7.83 -28.81 -4.07
CA PRO A 582 -7.29 -30.01 -4.72
C PRO A 582 -8.09 -30.44 -5.96
N ASP A 583 -9.41 -30.19 -5.95
CA ASP A 583 -10.34 -30.57 -7.01
C ASP A 583 -10.45 -29.52 -8.14
N THR A 584 -10.25 -28.23 -7.84
CA THR A 584 -10.36 -27.14 -8.83
C THR A 584 -9.14 -26.22 -8.75
N ARG A 585 -8.24 -26.36 -9.73
CA ARG A 585 -6.97 -25.61 -9.81
C ARG A 585 -6.88 -24.64 -10.99
N LEU A 586 -7.89 -24.62 -11.87
CA LEU A 586 -7.97 -23.73 -13.02
C LEU A 586 -8.77 -22.48 -12.66
N THR A 587 -8.23 -21.31 -12.96
CA THR A 587 -8.92 -20.02 -12.85
C THR A 587 -9.02 -19.40 -14.24
N LEU A 588 -10.22 -18.96 -14.63
CA LEU A 588 -10.43 -18.18 -15.85
C LEU A 588 -10.32 -16.69 -15.52
N VAL A 589 -9.38 -16.00 -16.16
CA VAL A 589 -8.93 -14.67 -15.76
C VAL A 589 -9.05 -13.68 -16.92
N PRO A 590 -9.95 -12.69 -16.84
CA PRO A 590 -9.89 -11.52 -17.72
C PRO A 590 -8.55 -10.81 -17.54
N ALA A 591 -7.91 -10.39 -18.62
CA ALA A 591 -6.61 -9.72 -18.59
C ALA A 591 -6.65 -8.47 -17.69
N SER A 592 -7.77 -7.73 -17.68
CA SER A 592 -7.99 -6.57 -16.81
C SER A 592 -7.83 -6.89 -15.31
N LEU A 593 -8.13 -8.14 -14.90
CA LEU A 593 -8.06 -8.62 -13.53
C LEU A 593 -6.82 -9.49 -13.23
N ALA A 594 -5.93 -9.70 -14.21
CA ALA A 594 -4.75 -10.54 -14.02
C ALA A 594 -3.74 -9.95 -13.03
N LYS A 595 -3.79 -8.62 -12.79
CA LYS A 595 -2.83 -7.92 -11.94
C LYS A 595 -2.96 -8.35 -10.48
N GLY A 596 -1.81 -8.56 -9.81
CA GLY A 596 -1.75 -8.97 -8.41
C GLY A 596 -2.02 -10.46 -8.15
N LEU A 597 -2.39 -11.22 -9.19
CA LEU A 597 -2.50 -12.68 -9.14
C LEU A 597 -1.17 -13.30 -9.57
N GLU A 598 -0.88 -14.54 -9.16
CA GLU A 598 0.27 -15.34 -9.62
C GLU A 598 -0.21 -16.79 -9.78
N TYR A 599 0.23 -17.48 -10.83
CA TYR A 599 -0.12 -18.86 -11.11
C TYR A 599 1.12 -19.69 -11.39
N ASP A 600 1.12 -20.96 -11.00
CA ASP A 600 2.22 -21.87 -11.35
C ASP A 600 2.30 -22.03 -12.87
N TYR A 601 1.17 -22.25 -13.54
CA TYR A 601 1.10 -22.30 -14.99
C TYR A 601 0.13 -21.27 -15.55
N VAL A 602 0.53 -20.59 -16.61
CA VAL A 602 -0.36 -19.68 -17.35
C VAL A 602 -0.58 -20.20 -18.76
N VAL A 603 -1.84 -20.22 -19.18
CA VAL A 603 -2.24 -20.35 -20.57
C VAL A 603 -2.75 -18.98 -21.01
N LEU A 604 -2.11 -18.37 -22.00
CA LEU A 604 -2.47 -17.06 -22.53
C LEU A 604 -3.16 -17.20 -23.89
N ASP A 605 -4.43 -16.79 -23.95
CA ASP A 605 -5.27 -16.72 -25.15
C ASP A 605 -5.00 -15.42 -25.92
N GLU A 606 -4.57 -15.57 -27.17
CA GLU A 606 -4.49 -14.53 -28.21
C GLU A 606 -3.90 -13.18 -27.74
N PRO A 607 -2.56 -13.06 -27.64
CA PRO A 607 -1.88 -11.83 -27.20
C PRO A 607 -2.30 -10.57 -27.95
N ALA A 608 -2.56 -10.67 -29.25
CA ALA A 608 -3.01 -9.54 -30.07
C ALA A 608 -4.35 -8.97 -29.58
N ALA A 609 -5.28 -9.85 -29.17
CA ALA A 609 -6.57 -9.45 -28.64
C ALA A 609 -6.43 -8.71 -27.31
N VAL A 610 -5.50 -9.13 -26.43
CA VAL A 610 -5.19 -8.44 -25.17
C VAL A 610 -4.71 -7.01 -25.42
N VAL A 611 -3.81 -6.81 -26.39
CA VAL A 611 -3.29 -5.47 -26.72
C VAL A 611 -4.39 -4.59 -27.33
N SER A 612 -5.17 -5.12 -28.28
CA SER A 612 -6.19 -4.36 -28.99
C SER A 612 -7.42 -3.99 -28.15
N ALA A 613 -7.59 -4.63 -26.99
CA ALA A 613 -8.71 -4.36 -26.08
C ALA A 613 -8.49 -3.09 -25.23
N GLU A 614 -7.26 -2.57 -25.18
CA GLU A 614 -6.92 -1.39 -24.40
C GLU A 614 -7.05 -0.09 -25.24
N PRO A 615 -7.18 1.09 -24.60
CA PRO A 615 -7.41 2.37 -25.30
C PRO A 615 -6.29 2.78 -26.27
N ASP A 616 -5.07 2.32 -26.02
CA ASP A 616 -3.88 2.63 -26.80
C ASP A 616 -2.87 1.47 -26.76
N GLU A 617 -1.99 1.43 -27.76
CA GLU A 617 -1.00 0.36 -27.91
C GLU A 617 -0.09 0.23 -26.68
N ARG A 618 0.34 1.35 -26.09
CA ARG A 618 1.27 1.33 -24.96
C ARG A 618 0.63 0.67 -23.74
N THR A 619 -0.61 1.04 -23.42
CA THR A 619 -1.40 0.42 -22.34
C THR A 619 -1.65 -1.06 -22.64
N GLY A 620 -1.97 -1.41 -23.90
CA GLY A 620 -2.09 -2.78 -24.37
C GLY A 620 -0.83 -3.63 -24.14
N LEU A 621 0.35 -3.10 -24.47
CA LEU A 621 1.62 -3.78 -24.25
C LEU A 621 1.93 -3.97 -22.76
N ARG A 622 1.58 -3.01 -21.89
CA ARG A 622 1.70 -3.16 -20.43
C ARG A 622 0.77 -4.23 -19.88
N ARG A 623 -0.48 -4.28 -20.36
CA ARG A 623 -1.44 -5.33 -19.99
C ARG A 623 -0.92 -6.71 -20.39
N LEU A 624 -0.39 -6.84 -21.61
CA LEU A 624 0.23 -8.06 -22.08
C LEU A 624 1.47 -8.45 -21.24
N TYR A 625 2.33 -7.50 -20.89
CA TYR A 625 3.46 -7.74 -20.00
C TYR A 625 3.01 -8.26 -18.63
N VAL A 626 1.97 -7.69 -18.04
CA VAL A 626 1.37 -8.20 -16.79
C VAL A 626 0.94 -9.65 -16.96
N ALA A 627 0.18 -9.96 -18.01
CA ALA A 627 -0.32 -11.31 -18.29
C ALA A 627 0.80 -12.34 -18.47
N LEU A 628 1.83 -12.03 -19.25
CA LEU A 628 2.99 -12.90 -19.47
C LEU A 628 3.76 -13.18 -18.18
N THR A 629 3.81 -12.21 -17.27
CA THR A 629 4.61 -12.28 -16.04
C THR A 629 3.85 -12.85 -14.85
N ARG A 630 2.63 -13.36 -15.05
CA ARG A 630 1.87 -14.10 -14.03
C ARG A 630 2.31 -15.54 -13.84
N ALA A 631 3.08 -16.08 -14.79
CA ALA A 631 3.58 -17.44 -14.76
C ALA A 631 4.81 -17.57 -13.84
N VAL A 632 4.65 -18.35 -12.78
CA VAL A 632 5.75 -18.67 -11.86
C VAL A 632 6.49 -19.91 -12.35
N SER A 633 5.86 -20.95 -12.88
CA SER A 633 6.55 -22.18 -13.29
C SER A 633 6.58 -22.40 -14.80
N GLY A 634 5.49 -22.09 -15.53
CA GLY A 634 5.48 -22.19 -16.99
C GLY A 634 4.40 -21.36 -17.67
N LEU A 635 4.66 -20.96 -18.91
CA LEU A 635 3.81 -20.13 -19.74
C LEU A 635 3.59 -20.79 -21.11
N THR A 636 2.32 -21.00 -21.45
CA THR A 636 1.91 -21.39 -22.81
C THR A 636 1.15 -20.24 -23.45
N VAL A 637 1.64 -19.74 -24.59
CA VAL A 637 1.01 -18.69 -25.39
C VAL A 637 0.40 -19.33 -26.64
N LEU A 638 -0.89 -19.11 -26.86
CA LEU A 638 -1.62 -19.60 -28.03
C LEU A 638 -2.13 -18.43 -28.85
N HIS A 639 -1.93 -18.49 -30.16
CA HIS A 639 -2.36 -17.40 -31.06
C HIS A 639 -2.78 -17.94 -32.43
N VAL A 640 -3.81 -17.33 -33.02
CA VAL A 640 -4.17 -17.50 -34.43
C VAL A 640 -3.73 -16.25 -35.21
N GLN A 641 -3.88 -15.08 -34.59
CA GLN A 641 -3.41 -13.83 -35.16
C GLN A 641 -1.87 -13.74 -35.08
N PRO A 642 -1.24 -12.92 -35.94
CA PRO A 642 0.17 -12.58 -35.77
C PRO A 642 0.41 -12.02 -34.36
N LEU A 643 1.51 -12.44 -33.74
CA LEU A 643 1.93 -11.88 -32.46
C LEU A 643 2.21 -10.38 -32.61
N PRO A 644 2.07 -9.60 -31.52
CA PRO A 644 2.59 -8.23 -31.50
C PRO A 644 4.04 -8.21 -31.95
N VAL A 645 4.38 -7.30 -32.87
CA VAL A 645 5.71 -7.17 -33.51
C VAL A 645 6.86 -7.11 -32.50
N GLN A 646 6.60 -6.60 -31.30
CA GLN A 646 7.58 -6.48 -30.22
C GLN A 646 7.99 -7.85 -29.63
N LEU A 647 7.19 -8.91 -29.78
CA LEU A 647 7.49 -10.24 -29.23
C LEU A 647 8.26 -11.15 -30.20
N GLY A 648 8.38 -10.79 -31.48
CA GLY A 648 9.10 -11.58 -32.49
C GLY A 648 8.57 -11.35 -33.89
#